data_AF-A0AAV5RK32-F1
#
_entry.id   AF-A0AAV5RK32-F1
#
_cell.length_a   1.000
_cell.length_b   1.000
_cell.length_c   1.000
_cell.angle_alpha   90.00
_cell.angle_beta   90.00
_cell.angle_gamma   90.00
#
_symmetry.space_group_name_H-M   'P 1'
#
loop_
_entity.id
_entity.type
_entity.pdbx_description
1 polymer ?
#
loop_
_entity_poly.entity_id
_entity_poly.type
_entity_poly.pdbx_seq_one_letter_code
_entity_poly.pdbx_strand_id
1 'polypeptide(L)'
;MHTSEVPNLSTVSSKSELSRFLDDVNFLKSASEARLSKLLSSNSPAKAVSDINDQLSKLEASSTLASKLTSILNEASNTSKESKQRIEQIILLHSRAVKSRELVEYVTELRQSIQGIQGAMEMKEWVRAAEIANVALKIPDSVYESNFALRTVPTIELPDPPRKTVNDACDELSAIFIREFDKAANAKDMASLTHYFKLFPLIDRKSLGLQRYAYFICQIIAGMSRNLLQGDKQTHQAPNFYAIAFSKLMENVAVIISQHSNIVSRHYGNDAMSEIVIPLIQNEVDKQAGLIIDTFWDERRIEQLINNCKAYSYPQLVKSFFATPPTDEPNSKLEEESLVDLTEASSRLSEISTMMNRWYLYSKFVNRKHSAVQNDYSNSDDKNTDSENGTQTAKSSVSKLNLALSSSMTQSKMTAVMGPTYSVLSLFVFRRSVERAFTMDDLPSKDIIESHQVFSVEAPLVSSLVDDILYAFSNILGQTVDCEDPDTVNSSVAALKRVLESDLVGTLQRKLRQSAPTDSLNTGDFGGCAPFMIYLNDLQVSSAYVSKVVDNILTENHSDLVFDLNKLLNSFKLSFQQRTEELVKDGCQTLNAIKFGVQVRSIFQKVFKVPTYTGDSDYSRNGYAYELQFKRLMKPLLQILHPVILNELLTLICKQVALQIEKFIWSLESKMSTKQVIMLEKDINAVISVSSESNYSLRKSFDKVSQMLTVLIESDESNASKLTKSEISKLQKFVQK
;
A
#
# COMPACT_ATOMS: atom_id res chain seq x y z
N MET A 1 122.47 -17.55 -54.54
CA MET A 1 123.91 -17.38 -54.74
C MET A 1 124.11 -17.16 -56.23
N HIS A 2 124.20 -15.93 -56.73
CA HIS A 2 125.36 -15.05 -56.59
C HIS A 2 126.67 -15.83 -56.83
N THR A 3 127.57 -15.50 -57.74
CA THR A 3 127.69 -14.46 -58.78
C THR A 3 129.08 -14.76 -59.35
N SER A 4 129.22 -15.28 -60.57
CA SER A 4 130.40 -14.91 -61.34
C SER A 4 130.10 -13.51 -61.84
N GLU A 5 130.55 -12.52 -61.07
CA GLU A 5 130.43 -11.10 -61.41
C GLU A 5 130.90 -10.92 -62.84
N VAL A 6 130.10 -10.20 -63.63
CA VAL A 6 130.59 -9.58 -64.87
C VAL A 6 130.78 -8.10 -64.57
N PRO A 7 131.96 -7.68 -64.10
CA PRO A 7 132.59 -6.45 -64.52
C PRO A 7 133.34 -6.71 -65.84
N ASN A 8 133.50 -5.76 -66.76
CA ASN A 8 132.81 -4.51 -67.00
C ASN A 8 132.95 -4.24 -68.50
N LEU A 9 131.93 -3.62 -69.12
CA LEU A 9 131.93 -3.23 -70.54
C LEU A 9 133.11 -2.30 -70.93
N SER A 10 133.85 -1.78 -69.95
CA SER A 10 134.90 -0.77 -70.13
C SER A 10 136.21 -1.29 -70.74
N THR A 11 136.46 -2.60 -70.82
CA THR A 11 137.71 -3.14 -71.40
C THR A 11 137.54 -3.68 -72.82
N VAL A 12 136.33 -3.62 -73.37
CA VAL A 12 136.00 -4.29 -74.63
C VAL A 12 135.87 -3.26 -75.75
N SER A 13 136.93 -3.04 -76.51
CA SER A 13 136.92 -2.18 -77.69
C SER A 13 136.82 -2.97 -79.01
N SER A 14 136.36 -4.24 -78.99
CA SER A 14 136.20 -5.04 -80.22
C SER A 14 135.01 -6.02 -80.19
N LYS A 15 134.40 -6.22 -81.37
CA LYS A 15 133.10 -6.89 -81.64
C LYS A 15 133.03 -8.38 -81.26
N SER A 16 134.17 -9.06 -81.11
CA SER A 16 134.25 -10.50 -80.86
C SER A 16 133.91 -10.92 -79.42
N GLU A 17 133.99 -10.02 -78.45
CA GLU A 17 133.70 -10.35 -77.04
C GLU A 17 132.19 -10.25 -76.70
N LEU A 18 131.39 -9.59 -77.55
CA LEU A 18 129.96 -9.37 -77.35
C LEU A 18 129.10 -10.60 -77.71
N SER A 19 129.55 -11.42 -78.66
CA SER A 19 128.82 -12.64 -79.08
C SER A 19 128.85 -13.73 -78.01
N ARG A 20 129.94 -13.83 -77.24
CA ARG A 20 130.06 -14.83 -76.18
C ARG A 20 129.08 -14.60 -75.03
N PHE A 21 128.77 -13.34 -74.74
CA PHE A 21 127.81 -12.97 -73.68
C PHE A 21 126.36 -13.31 -74.06
N LEU A 22 126.05 -13.35 -75.36
CA LEU A 22 124.70 -13.63 -75.84
C LEU A 22 124.32 -15.11 -75.69
N ASP A 23 125.29 -16.02 -75.82
CA ASP A 23 125.05 -17.46 -75.75
C ASP A 23 124.68 -17.92 -74.32
N ASP A 24 125.31 -17.35 -73.30
CA ASP A 24 124.99 -17.67 -71.89
C ASP A 24 123.57 -17.24 -71.49
N VAL A 25 123.06 -16.15 -72.09
CA VAL A 25 121.68 -15.68 -71.85
C VAL A 25 120.64 -16.62 -72.46
N ASN A 26 120.96 -17.26 -73.60
CA ASN A 26 120.03 -18.15 -74.29
C ASN A 26 119.82 -19.49 -73.54
N PHE A 27 120.85 -20.01 -72.87
CA PHE A 27 120.76 -21.25 -72.11
C PHE A 27 119.79 -21.13 -70.91
N LEU A 28 119.81 -20.00 -70.21
CA LEU A 28 118.93 -19.75 -69.06
C LEU A 28 117.45 -19.62 -69.44
N LYS A 29 117.14 -19.16 -70.65
CA LYS A 29 115.75 -19.00 -71.12
C LYS A 29 115.05 -20.35 -71.31
N SER A 30 115.70 -21.30 -71.98
CA SER A 30 115.13 -22.62 -72.30
C SER A 30 114.75 -23.44 -71.06
N ALA A 31 115.57 -23.38 -70.00
CA ALA A 31 115.30 -24.07 -68.75
C ALA A 31 114.03 -23.57 -68.02
N SER A 32 113.66 -22.30 -68.21
CA SER A 32 112.48 -21.70 -67.58
C SER A 32 111.16 -22.07 -68.29
N GLU A 33 111.18 -22.26 -69.61
CA GLU A 33 109.99 -22.55 -70.42
C GLU A 33 109.46 -23.98 -70.18
N ALA A 34 110.35 -24.96 -70.00
CA ALA A 34 109.98 -26.35 -69.75
C ALA A 34 109.26 -26.57 -68.40
N ARG A 35 109.53 -25.73 -67.40
CA ARG A 35 108.88 -25.81 -66.08
C ARG A 35 107.46 -25.23 -66.09
N LEU A 36 107.19 -24.30 -66.99
CA LEU A 36 105.92 -23.57 -67.08
C LEU A 36 104.84 -24.40 -67.80
N SER A 37 105.20 -25.16 -68.84
CA SER A 37 104.26 -26.00 -69.59
C SER A 37 103.64 -27.14 -68.78
N LYS A 38 104.39 -27.71 -67.83
CA LYS A 38 103.94 -28.84 -67.00
C LYS A 38 102.86 -28.46 -65.96
N LEU A 39 102.82 -27.20 -65.54
CA LEU A 39 101.81 -26.71 -64.57
C LEU A 39 100.50 -26.30 -65.24
N LEU A 40 100.51 -25.98 -66.53
CA LEU A 40 99.33 -25.54 -67.26
C LEU A 40 98.37 -26.67 -67.66
N SER A 41 98.85 -27.92 -67.77
CA SER A 41 98.02 -29.04 -68.24
C SER A 41 97.22 -29.74 -67.15
N SER A 42 97.62 -29.67 -65.88
CA SER A 42 96.96 -30.39 -64.78
C SER A 42 95.75 -29.66 -64.17
N ASN A 43 95.54 -28.39 -64.50
CA ASN A 43 94.49 -27.54 -63.92
C ASN A 43 93.72 -26.86 -65.06
N SER A 44 92.58 -27.42 -65.51
CA SER A 44 91.70 -26.75 -66.48
C SER A 44 90.44 -26.18 -65.78
N PRO A 45 90.50 -24.94 -65.25
CA PRO A 45 89.37 -24.28 -64.56
C PRO A 45 88.18 -23.93 -65.47
N ALA A 46 88.22 -24.24 -66.77
CA ALA A 46 87.27 -23.73 -67.76
C ALA A 46 85.82 -24.23 -67.60
N LYS A 47 85.60 -25.50 -67.18
CA LYS A 47 84.25 -26.07 -67.11
C LYS A 47 83.44 -25.62 -65.88
N ALA A 48 84.09 -25.53 -64.72
CA ALA A 48 83.42 -25.01 -63.53
C ALA A 48 83.07 -23.52 -63.68
N VAL A 49 83.89 -22.77 -64.43
CA VAL A 49 83.64 -21.35 -64.71
C VAL A 49 82.45 -21.15 -65.65
N SER A 50 82.22 -22.02 -66.64
CA SER A 50 81.08 -21.85 -67.56
C SER A 50 79.72 -22.09 -66.90
N ASP A 51 79.57 -23.13 -66.08
CA ASP A 51 78.28 -23.44 -65.42
C ASP A 51 77.92 -22.39 -64.37
N ILE A 52 78.93 -21.87 -63.65
CA ILE A 52 78.77 -20.75 -62.72
C ILE A 52 78.34 -19.48 -63.48
N ASN A 53 78.89 -19.24 -64.67
CA ASN A 53 78.56 -18.06 -65.48
C ASN A 53 77.12 -18.13 -66.05
N ASP A 54 76.64 -19.30 -66.45
CA ASP A 54 75.26 -19.48 -66.91
C ASP A 54 74.23 -19.34 -65.78
N GLN A 55 74.55 -19.82 -64.57
CA GLN A 55 73.72 -19.61 -63.37
C GLN A 55 73.69 -18.13 -62.97
N LEU A 56 74.85 -17.45 -63.01
CA LEU A 56 74.97 -16.01 -62.76
C LEU A 56 74.11 -15.21 -63.74
N SER A 57 74.18 -15.49 -65.03
CA SER A 57 73.40 -14.74 -66.03
C SER A 57 71.88 -14.88 -65.85
N LYS A 58 71.38 -16.06 -65.45
CA LYS A 58 69.95 -16.26 -65.12
C LYS A 58 69.54 -15.55 -63.84
N LEU A 59 70.40 -15.55 -62.82
CA LEU A 59 70.20 -14.79 -61.59
C LEU A 59 70.21 -13.29 -61.85
N GLU A 60 71.09 -12.79 -62.72
CA GLU A 60 71.14 -11.40 -63.14
C GLU A 60 69.89 -11.00 -63.93
N ALA A 61 69.43 -11.84 -64.87
CA ALA A 61 68.18 -11.60 -65.60
C ALA A 61 66.95 -11.59 -64.66
N SER A 62 66.89 -12.50 -63.68
CA SER A 62 65.83 -12.53 -62.68
C SER A 62 65.88 -11.32 -61.74
N SER A 63 67.07 -10.93 -61.29
CA SER A 63 67.29 -9.75 -60.44
C SER A 63 66.92 -8.46 -61.17
N THR A 64 67.30 -8.31 -62.43
CA THR A 64 66.92 -7.14 -63.24
C THR A 64 65.42 -7.08 -63.49
N LEU A 65 64.74 -8.20 -63.77
CA LEU A 65 63.28 -8.23 -63.87
C LEU A 65 62.59 -7.93 -62.53
N ALA A 66 63.07 -8.49 -61.42
CA ALA A 66 62.55 -8.20 -60.09
C ALA A 66 62.73 -6.71 -59.74
N SER A 67 63.87 -6.10 -60.09
CA SER A 67 64.12 -4.67 -59.89
C SER A 67 63.17 -3.79 -60.72
N LYS A 68 62.91 -4.15 -61.99
CA LYS A 68 61.94 -3.47 -62.86
C LYS A 68 60.51 -3.60 -62.34
N LEU A 69 60.10 -4.80 -61.91
CA LEU A 69 58.79 -5.00 -61.29
C LEU A 69 58.66 -4.18 -60.00
N THR A 70 59.71 -4.14 -59.19
CA THR A 70 59.74 -3.32 -57.97
C THR A 70 59.63 -1.83 -58.30
N SER A 71 60.28 -1.36 -59.38
CA SER A 71 60.15 0.04 -59.79
C SER A 71 58.74 0.37 -60.30
N ILE A 72 58.15 -0.48 -61.15
CA ILE A 72 56.80 -0.30 -61.66
C ILE A 72 55.78 -0.35 -60.52
N LEU A 73 55.96 -1.26 -59.56
CA LEU A 73 55.07 -1.38 -58.41
C LEU A 73 55.23 -0.19 -57.45
N ASN A 74 56.44 0.34 -57.29
CA ASN A 74 56.67 1.59 -56.56
C ASN A 74 56.05 2.80 -57.27
N GLU A 75 56.13 2.89 -58.59
CA GLU A 75 55.51 3.95 -59.39
C GLU A 75 53.98 3.86 -59.36
N ALA A 76 53.41 2.66 -59.47
CA ALA A 76 51.99 2.39 -59.28
C ALA A 76 51.52 2.70 -57.84
N SER A 77 52.34 2.39 -56.83
CA SER A 77 52.07 2.73 -55.43
C SER A 77 52.09 4.23 -55.19
N ASN A 78 53.06 4.94 -55.78
CA ASN A 78 53.16 6.39 -55.68
C ASN A 78 51.98 7.09 -56.37
N THR A 79 51.61 6.68 -57.59
CA THR A 79 50.43 7.21 -58.30
C THR A 79 49.12 6.86 -57.58
N SER A 80 49.03 5.69 -56.95
CA SER A 80 47.89 5.32 -56.10
C SER A 80 47.80 6.19 -54.83
N LYS A 81 48.94 6.48 -54.18
CA LYS A 81 48.99 7.42 -53.05
C LYS A 81 48.59 8.83 -53.46
N GLU A 82 49.09 9.33 -54.59
CA GLU A 82 48.73 10.65 -55.11
C GLU A 82 47.24 10.73 -55.49
N SER A 83 46.70 9.69 -56.13
CA SER A 83 45.28 9.64 -56.47
C SER A 83 44.39 9.58 -55.23
N LYS A 84 44.76 8.79 -54.21
CA LYS A 84 44.08 8.77 -52.91
C LYS A 84 44.10 10.15 -52.24
N GLN A 85 45.24 10.83 -52.20
CA GLN A 85 45.34 12.18 -51.64
C GLN A 85 44.46 13.18 -52.39
N ARG A 86 44.42 13.13 -53.72
CA ARG A 86 43.54 14.00 -54.51
C ARG A 86 42.06 13.68 -54.28
N ILE A 87 41.70 12.40 -54.19
CA ILE A 87 40.33 11.98 -53.89
C ILE A 87 39.92 12.45 -52.49
N GLU A 88 40.78 12.30 -51.48
CA GLU A 88 40.53 12.80 -50.12
C GLU A 88 40.35 14.33 -50.11
N GLN A 89 41.18 15.07 -50.85
CA GLN A 89 41.02 16.52 -51.01
C GLN A 89 39.69 16.89 -51.68
N ILE A 90 39.29 16.16 -52.73
CA ILE A 90 38.02 16.39 -53.43
C ILE A 90 36.83 16.06 -52.52
N ILE A 91 36.87 14.96 -51.79
CA ILE A 91 35.83 14.58 -50.82
C ILE A 91 35.72 15.66 -49.73
N LEU A 92 36.85 16.15 -49.23
CA LEU A 92 36.88 17.21 -48.24
C LEU A 92 36.31 18.52 -48.79
N LEU A 93 36.67 18.91 -50.03
CA LEU A 93 36.10 20.08 -50.70
C LEU A 93 34.59 19.92 -50.95
N HIS A 94 34.14 18.76 -51.40
CA HIS A 94 32.73 18.44 -51.58
C HIS A 94 31.97 18.53 -50.25
N SER A 95 32.50 17.94 -49.18
CA SER A 95 31.88 18.02 -47.85
C SER A 95 31.78 19.46 -47.33
N ARG A 96 32.78 20.31 -47.59
CA ARG A 96 32.75 21.74 -47.25
C ARG A 96 31.76 22.51 -48.12
N ALA A 97 31.68 22.18 -49.41
CA ALA A 97 30.72 22.77 -50.34
C ALA A 97 29.27 22.44 -49.93
N VAL A 98 28.98 21.20 -49.56
CA VAL A 98 27.65 20.79 -49.06
C VAL A 98 27.29 21.55 -47.78
N LYS A 99 28.18 21.59 -46.78
CA LYS A 99 27.93 22.34 -45.53
C LYS A 99 27.74 23.83 -45.74
N SER A 100 28.50 24.44 -46.67
CA SER A 100 28.34 25.86 -46.98
C SER A 100 27.03 26.15 -47.72
N ARG A 101 26.60 25.25 -48.62
CA ARG A 101 25.27 25.33 -49.25
C ARG A 101 24.16 25.24 -48.21
N GLU A 102 24.21 24.27 -47.30
CA GLU A 102 23.25 24.12 -46.21
C GLU A 102 23.18 25.39 -45.35
N LEU A 103 24.33 25.97 -44.98
CA LEU A 103 24.37 27.22 -44.22
C LEU A 103 23.70 28.38 -44.98
N VAL A 104 23.97 28.50 -46.29
CA VAL A 104 23.35 29.53 -47.13
C VAL A 104 21.84 29.31 -47.22
N GLU A 105 21.38 28.07 -47.43
CA GLU A 105 19.96 27.72 -47.45
C GLU A 105 19.28 28.13 -46.13
N TYR A 106 19.84 27.75 -44.98
CA TYR A 106 19.32 28.14 -43.66
C TYR A 106 19.32 29.65 -43.42
N VAL A 107 20.36 30.38 -43.86
CA VAL A 107 20.41 31.84 -43.70
C VAL A 107 19.41 32.55 -44.62
N THR A 108 19.18 32.01 -45.83
CA THR A 108 18.13 32.53 -46.71
C THR A 108 16.73 32.26 -46.14
N GLU A 109 16.49 31.08 -45.58
CA GLU A 109 15.25 30.72 -44.93
C GLU A 109 15.00 31.56 -43.67
N LEU A 110 16.04 31.79 -42.86
CA LEU A 110 15.98 32.66 -41.68
C LEU A 110 15.62 34.10 -42.07
N ARG A 111 16.25 34.64 -43.12
CA ARG A 111 15.95 35.99 -43.61
C ARG A 111 14.52 36.10 -44.14
N GLN A 112 14.07 35.13 -44.94
CA GLN A 112 12.69 35.08 -45.43
C GLN A 112 11.70 34.94 -44.28
N SER A 113 12.05 34.17 -43.25
CA SER A 113 11.20 33.97 -42.07
C SER A 113 11.06 35.25 -41.26
N ILE A 114 12.15 36.01 -41.03
CA ILE A 114 12.08 37.30 -40.31
C ILE A 114 11.23 38.31 -41.07
N GLN A 115 11.44 38.45 -42.38
CA GLN A 115 10.62 39.33 -43.23
C GLN A 115 9.15 38.87 -43.26
N GLY A 116 8.93 37.56 -43.32
CA GLY A 116 7.59 36.96 -43.31
C GLY A 116 6.85 37.16 -41.99
N ILE A 117 7.55 37.08 -40.85
CA ILE A 117 6.97 37.35 -39.52
C ILE A 117 6.51 38.80 -39.45
N GLN A 118 7.35 39.76 -39.85
CA GLN A 118 6.98 41.18 -39.83
C GLN A 118 5.81 41.49 -40.77
N GLY A 119 5.85 40.98 -42.01
CA GLY A 119 4.74 41.18 -42.95
C GLY A 119 3.42 40.57 -42.45
N ALA A 120 3.47 39.40 -41.81
CA ALA A 120 2.29 38.78 -41.21
C ALA A 120 1.79 39.54 -39.97
N MET A 121 2.69 40.14 -39.18
CA MET A 121 2.37 40.99 -38.03
C MET A 121 1.65 42.28 -38.47
N GLU A 122 2.13 42.94 -39.53
CA GLU A 122 1.49 44.13 -40.10
C GLU A 122 0.08 43.84 -40.63
N MET A 123 -0.09 42.68 -41.27
CA MET A 123 -1.39 42.20 -41.78
C MET A 123 -2.31 41.63 -40.69
N LYS A 124 -1.85 41.53 -39.44
CA LYS A 124 -2.56 40.89 -38.30
C LYS A 124 -2.92 39.42 -38.54
N GLU A 125 -2.16 38.72 -39.37
CA GLU A 125 -2.32 37.28 -39.63
C GLU A 125 -1.55 36.45 -38.58
N TRP A 126 -2.09 36.37 -37.37
CA TRP A 126 -1.43 35.75 -36.20
C TRP A 126 -1.01 34.28 -36.39
N VAL A 127 -1.84 33.49 -37.08
CA VAL A 127 -1.58 32.06 -37.32
C VAL A 127 -0.35 31.91 -38.22
N ARG A 128 -0.33 32.67 -39.31
CA ARG A 128 0.76 32.64 -40.28
C ARG A 128 2.06 33.16 -39.68
N ALA A 129 1.99 34.22 -38.87
CA ALA A 129 3.13 34.72 -38.12
C ALA A 129 3.72 33.65 -37.18
N ALA A 130 2.86 32.91 -36.45
CA ALA A 130 3.30 31.83 -35.57
C ALA A 130 3.88 30.63 -36.31
N GLU A 131 3.31 30.26 -37.47
CA GLU A 131 3.84 29.18 -38.32
C GLU A 131 5.23 29.52 -38.87
N ILE A 132 5.42 30.75 -39.37
CA ILE A 132 6.72 31.23 -39.87
C ILE A 132 7.73 31.34 -38.70
N ALA A 133 7.28 31.79 -37.52
CA ALA A 133 8.12 31.80 -36.32
C ALA A 133 8.58 30.39 -35.91
N ASN A 134 7.72 29.39 -36.00
CA ASN A 134 8.08 28.00 -35.74
C ASN A 134 9.14 27.47 -36.73
N VAL A 135 9.04 27.86 -38.00
CA VAL A 135 10.07 27.53 -39.01
C VAL A 135 11.41 28.18 -38.62
N ALA A 136 11.40 29.46 -38.24
CA ALA A 136 12.60 30.14 -37.77
C ALA A 136 13.22 29.44 -36.54
N LEU A 137 12.41 29.09 -35.53
CA LEU A 137 12.88 28.47 -34.29
C LEU A 137 13.45 27.05 -34.47
N LYS A 138 13.09 26.34 -35.55
CA LYS A 138 13.65 25.02 -35.89
C LYS A 138 15.05 25.09 -36.53
N ILE A 139 15.50 26.27 -36.94
CA ILE A 139 16.83 26.44 -37.53
C ILE A 139 17.91 26.24 -36.45
N PRO A 140 19.02 25.51 -36.72
CA PRO A 140 20.04 25.25 -35.72
C PRO A 140 20.69 26.51 -35.13
N ASP A 141 20.96 26.50 -33.82
CA ASP A 141 21.61 27.59 -33.09
C ASP A 141 22.98 28.02 -33.67
N SER A 142 23.70 27.09 -34.29
CA SER A 142 24.99 27.34 -34.95
C SER A 142 24.88 28.30 -36.14
N VAL A 143 23.68 28.42 -36.75
CA VAL A 143 23.40 29.32 -37.86
C VAL A 143 23.13 30.74 -37.35
N TYR A 144 22.43 30.88 -36.23
CA TYR A 144 22.10 32.15 -35.59
C TYR A 144 23.34 32.94 -35.15
N GLU A 145 24.38 32.23 -34.70
CA GLU A 145 25.65 32.80 -34.22
C GLU A 145 26.70 32.95 -35.33
N SER A 146 26.40 32.50 -36.55
CA SER A 146 27.36 32.56 -37.66
C SER A 146 27.64 34.01 -38.09
N ASN A 147 28.92 34.33 -38.32
CA ASN A 147 29.34 35.64 -38.85
C ASN A 147 28.65 36.00 -40.18
N PHE A 148 28.22 34.99 -40.95
CA PHE A 148 27.49 35.18 -42.21
C PHE A 148 26.04 35.61 -41.97
N ALA A 149 25.34 35.01 -40.99
CA ALA A 149 23.98 35.41 -40.63
C ALA A 149 23.96 36.83 -40.04
N LEU A 150 24.91 37.16 -39.15
CA LEU A 150 25.04 38.49 -38.54
C LEU A 150 25.26 39.62 -39.55
N ARG A 151 25.78 39.31 -40.75
CA ARG A 151 26.05 40.32 -41.78
C ARG A 151 25.00 40.38 -42.88
N THR A 152 24.29 39.28 -43.12
CA THR A 152 23.40 39.12 -44.30
C THR A 152 21.92 39.26 -43.95
N VAL A 153 21.55 39.00 -42.69
CA VAL A 153 20.16 39.02 -42.22
C VAL A 153 19.72 40.41 -41.73
N PRO A 154 20.54 41.21 -41.02
CA PRO A 154 20.16 42.57 -40.66
C PRO A 154 19.87 43.39 -41.92
N THR A 155 18.65 43.93 -41.99
CA THR A 155 18.15 44.74 -43.10
C THR A 155 18.04 46.19 -42.64
N ILE A 156 17.95 47.16 -43.55
CA ILE A 156 17.85 48.61 -43.19
C ILE A 156 16.70 48.89 -42.19
N GLU A 157 15.65 48.06 -42.24
CA GLU A 157 14.47 48.13 -41.36
C GLU A 157 14.64 47.41 -40.01
N LEU A 158 15.67 46.56 -39.86
CA LEU A 158 15.96 45.76 -38.66
C LEU A 158 17.49 45.64 -38.45
N PRO A 159 18.08 46.54 -37.65
CA PRO A 159 19.53 46.56 -37.40
C PRO A 159 20.02 45.43 -36.48
N ASP A 160 19.11 44.85 -35.69
CA ASP A 160 19.44 43.92 -34.62
C ASP A 160 19.84 42.53 -35.13
N PRO A 161 20.65 41.78 -34.34
CA PRO A 161 21.05 40.44 -34.71
C PRO A 161 19.82 39.52 -34.82
N PRO A 162 19.82 38.57 -35.75
CA PRO A 162 18.65 37.75 -36.09
C PRO A 162 18.04 37.02 -34.90
N ARG A 163 18.86 36.59 -33.94
CA ARG A 163 18.38 35.90 -32.72
C ARG A 163 17.57 36.83 -31.82
N LYS A 164 17.97 38.11 -31.69
CA LYS A 164 17.20 39.09 -30.92
C LYS A 164 15.90 39.42 -31.65
N THR A 165 15.98 39.69 -32.94
CA THR A 165 14.80 40.02 -33.75
C THR A 165 13.72 38.94 -33.74
N VAL A 166 14.11 37.66 -33.85
CA VAL A 166 13.16 36.54 -33.75
C VAL A 166 12.58 36.44 -32.34
N ASN A 167 13.40 36.56 -31.30
CA ASN A 167 12.92 36.53 -29.92
C ASN A 167 11.99 37.71 -29.59
N ASP A 168 12.32 38.92 -30.02
CA ASP A 168 11.53 40.13 -29.80
C ASP A 168 10.17 40.02 -30.52
N ALA A 169 10.16 39.50 -31.75
CA ALA A 169 8.92 39.21 -32.48
C ALA A 169 8.09 38.10 -31.81
N CYS A 170 8.73 37.05 -31.28
CA CYS A 170 8.08 36.01 -30.50
C CYS A 170 7.49 36.56 -29.19
N ASP A 171 8.20 37.46 -28.51
CA ASP A 171 7.73 38.08 -27.27
C ASP A 171 6.57 39.05 -27.54
N GLU A 172 6.60 39.83 -28.63
CA GLU A 172 5.47 40.67 -29.07
C GLU A 172 4.24 39.83 -29.43
N LEU A 173 4.42 38.76 -30.22
CA LEU A 173 3.35 37.80 -30.52
C LEU A 173 2.78 37.19 -29.25
N SER A 174 3.64 36.83 -28.27
CA SER A 174 3.18 36.27 -27.00
C SER A 174 2.32 37.25 -26.21
N ALA A 175 2.66 38.54 -26.20
CA ALA A 175 1.89 39.58 -25.54
C ALA A 175 0.52 39.79 -26.21
N ILE A 176 0.47 39.76 -27.54
CA ILE A 176 -0.78 39.83 -28.31
C ILE A 176 -1.64 38.59 -28.00
N PHE A 177 -1.05 37.40 -27.99
CA PHE A 177 -1.78 36.16 -27.71
C PHE A 177 -2.33 36.14 -26.30
N ILE A 178 -1.59 36.60 -25.29
CA ILE A 178 -2.10 36.75 -23.92
C ILE A 178 -3.32 37.68 -23.92
N ARG A 179 -3.22 38.85 -24.56
CA ARG A 179 -4.30 39.84 -24.57
C ARG A 179 -5.56 39.32 -25.26
N GLU A 180 -5.44 38.69 -26.41
CA GLU A 180 -6.59 38.12 -27.13
C GLU A 180 -7.13 36.87 -26.43
N PHE A 181 -6.28 36.08 -25.78
CA PHE A 181 -6.68 34.96 -24.93
C PHE A 181 -7.49 35.44 -23.72
N ASP A 182 -7.04 36.47 -23.00
CA ASP A 182 -7.75 37.03 -21.85
C ASP A 182 -9.10 37.63 -22.25
N LYS A 183 -9.18 38.27 -23.42
CA LYS A 183 -10.45 38.74 -23.99
C LYS A 183 -11.41 37.58 -24.28
N ALA A 184 -10.91 36.53 -24.94
CA ALA A 184 -11.71 35.34 -25.25
C ALA A 184 -12.17 34.61 -23.97
N ALA A 185 -11.31 34.54 -22.95
CA ALA A 185 -11.61 34.00 -21.63
C ALA A 185 -12.76 34.76 -20.93
N ASN A 186 -12.70 36.10 -20.94
CA ASN A 186 -13.75 36.95 -20.38
C ASN A 186 -15.07 36.83 -21.15
N ALA A 187 -15.01 36.66 -22.47
CA ALA A 187 -16.18 36.43 -23.33
C ALA A 187 -16.72 34.99 -23.27
N LYS A 188 -16.02 34.07 -22.59
CA LYS A 188 -16.32 32.62 -22.53
C LYS A 188 -16.39 31.93 -23.90
N ASP A 189 -15.64 32.43 -24.88
CA ASP A 189 -15.59 31.83 -26.22
C ASP A 189 -14.55 30.70 -26.28
N MET A 190 -15.03 29.46 -26.18
CA MET A 190 -14.19 28.26 -26.19
C MET A 190 -13.47 28.03 -27.52
N ALA A 191 -14.03 28.50 -28.65
CA ALA A 191 -13.45 28.29 -29.97
C ALA A 191 -12.20 29.17 -30.15
N SER A 192 -12.33 30.46 -29.83
CA SER A 192 -11.21 31.41 -29.86
C SER A 192 -10.14 31.08 -28.81
N LEU A 193 -10.54 30.62 -27.62
CA LEU A 193 -9.61 30.23 -26.56
C LEU A 193 -8.76 29.02 -26.98
N THR A 194 -9.40 28.01 -27.58
CA THR A 194 -8.70 26.84 -28.14
C THR A 194 -7.82 27.23 -29.33
N HIS A 195 -8.24 28.22 -30.12
CA HIS A 195 -7.45 28.72 -31.25
C HIS A 195 -6.13 29.35 -30.77
N TYR A 196 -6.17 30.34 -29.89
CA TYR A 196 -4.96 30.97 -29.36
C TYR A 196 -4.11 30.01 -28.51
N PHE A 197 -4.74 29.06 -27.81
CA PHE A 197 -4.03 28.03 -27.06
C PHE A 197 -3.17 27.12 -27.95
N LYS A 198 -3.55 26.90 -29.21
CA LYS A 198 -2.74 26.13 -30.18
C LYS A 198 -1.53 26.90 -30.70
N LEU A 199 -1.48 28.23 -30.55
CA LEU A 199 -0.43 29.07 -31.12
C LEU A 199 0.81 29.18 -30.20
N PHE A 200 0.65 29.10 -28.88
CA PHE A 200 1.79 29.18 -27.95
C PHE A 200 2.87 28.09 -28.14
N PRO A 201 2.54 26.82 -28.47
CA PRO A 201 3.55 25.81 -28.79
C PRO A 201 4.36 26.12 -30.04
N LEU A 202 3.79 26.85 -31.01
CA LEU A 202 4.46 27.23 -32.24
C LEU A 202 5.55 28.30 -32.02
N ILE A 203 5.43 29.09 -30.94
CA ILE A 203 6.38 30.15 -30.57
C ILE A 203 7.41 29.66 -29.53
N ASP A 204 7.43 28.36 -29.22
CA ASP A 204 8.27 27.77 -28.17
C ASP A 204 8.07 28.42 -26.78
N ARG A 205 6.89 28.98 -26.53
CA ARG A 205 6.47 29.57 -25.25
C ARG A 205 5.39 28.70 -24.59
N LYS A 206 5.63 27.39 -24.56
CA LYS A 206 4.68 26.38 -24.04
C LYS A 206 4.30 26.62 -22.57
N SER A 207 5.27 26.94 -21.72
CA SER A 207 5.06 27.15 -20.28
C SER A 207 4.15 28.34 -19.99
N LEU A 208 4.31 29.45 -20.72
CA LEU A 208 3.48 30.65 -20.59
C LEU A 208 2.03 30.37 -20.98
N GLY A 209 1.81 29.66 -22.09
CA GLY A 209 0.48 29.24 -22.55
C GLY A 209 -0.22 28.34 -21.54
N LEU A 210 0.49 27.36 -20.97
CA LEU A 210 -0.03 26.46 -19.93
C LEU A 210 -0.36 27.22 -18.64
N GLN A 211 0.46 28.18 -18.21
CA GLN A 211 0.20 29.01 -17.04
C GLN A 211 -1.06 29.86 -17.21
N ARG A 212 -1.24 30.50 -18.37
CA ARG A 212 -2.44 31.32 -18.66
C ARG A 212 -3.70 30.47 -18.77
N TYR A 213 -3.59 29.29 -19.37
CA TYR A 213 -4.68 28.33 -19.42
C TYR A 213 -5.06 27.80 -18.04
N ALA A 214 -4.08 27.47 -17.20
CA ALA A 214 -4.30 27.09 -15.82
C ALA A 214 -4.98 28.22 -15.02
N TYR A 215 -4.57 29.47 -15.23
CA TYR A 215 -5.22 30.63 -14.61
C TYR A 215 -6.68 30.79 -15.04
N PHE A 216 -7.00 30.58 -16.32
CA PHE A 216 -8.39 30.56 -16.80
C PHE A 216 -9.21 29.47 -16.11
N ILE A 217 -8.67 28.26 -15.98
CA ILE A 217 -9.33 27.17 -15.24
C ILE A 217 -9.53 27.55 -13.77
N CYS A 218 -8.52 28.16 -13.13
CA CYS A 218 -8.63 28.65 -11.75
C CYS A 218 -9.77 29.67 -11.59
N GLN A 219 -9.97 30.57 -12.55
CA GLN A 219 -11.09 31.51 -12.52
C GLN A 219 -12.46 30.81 -12.63
N ILE A 220 -12.56 29.75 -13.44
CA ILE A 220 -13.77 28.92 -13.51
C ILE A 220 -14.04 28.28 -12.15
N ILE A 221 -13.03 27.66 -11.53
CA ILE A 221 -13.14 27.01 -10.22
C ILE A 221 -13.56 28.03 -9.14
N ALA A 222 -12.94 29.20 -9.11
CA ALA A 222 -13.30 30.27 -8.19
C ALA A 222 -14.75 30.77 -8.41
N GLY A 223 -15.18 30.90 -9.66
CA GLY A 223 -16.56 31.27 -10.00
C GLY A 223 -17.59 30.22 -9.55
N MET A 224 -17.30 28.94 -9.79
CA MET A 224 -18.16 27.83 -9.34
C MET A 224 -18.23 27.75 -7.82
N SER A 225 -17.09 27.87 -7.11
CA SER A 225 -17.06 27.87 -5.64
C SER A 225 -17.90 29.00 -5.05
N ARG A 226 -17.77 30.23 -5.59
CA ARG A 226 -18.61 31.36 -5.18
C ARG A 226 -20.09 31.09 -5.38
N ASN A 227 -20.48 30.47 -6.49
CA ASN A 227 -21.89 30.13 -6.73
C ASN A 227 -22.39 29.05 -5.77
N LEU A 228 -21.54 28.11 -5.34
CA LEU A 228 -21.90 27.09 -4.34
C LEU A 228 -22.11 27.68 -2.95
N LEU A 229 -21.37 28.75 -2.62
CA LEU A 229 -21.50 29.50 -1.35
C LEU A 229 -22.52 30.64 -1.42
N GLN A 230 -23.09 30.93 -2.59
CA GLN A 230 -24.19 31.89 -2.73
C GLN A 230 -25.51 31.20 -2.37
N GLY A 231 -25.88 31.32 -1.09
CA GLY A 231 -27.15 30.85 -0.56
C GLY A 231 -27.71 31.81 0.49
N ASP A 232 -29.02 31.77 0.71
CA ASP A 232 -29.65 32.49 1.82
C ASP A 232 -29.18 31.91 3.17
N LYS A 233 -29.20 32.70 4.25
CA LYS A 233 -28.78 32.25 5.60
C LYS A 233 -29.47 30.96 6.05
N GLN A 234 -30.71 30.73 5.62
CA GLN A 234 -31.45 29.49 5.91
C GLN A 234 -30.85 28.26 5.22
N THR A 235 -30.31 28.43 4.01
CA THR A 235 -29.63 27.34 3.28
C THR A 235 -28.29 26.99 3.91
N HIS A 236 -27.57 27.98 4.46
CA HIS A 236 -26.30 27.76 5.16
C HIS A 236 -26.49 27.05 6.51
N GLN A 237 -27.68 27.17 7.12
CA GLN A 237 -28.04 26.47 8.36
C GLN A 237 -28.53 25.05 8.13
N ALA A 238 -28.79 24.64 6.88
CA ALA A 238 -29.21 23.28 6.57
C ALA A 238 -28.14 22.26 7.01
N PRO A 239 -28.56 21.09 7.52
CA PRO A 239 -27.63 20.01 7.84
C PRO A 239 -26.88 19.59 6.57
N ASN A 240 -25.57 19.33 6.70
CA ASN A 240 -24.70 18.89 5.61
C ASN A 240 -24.47 19.86 4.44
N PHE A 241 -24.86 21.14 4.57
CA PHE A 241 -24.65 22.13 3.52
C PHE A 241 -23.17 22.23 3.10
N TYR A 242 -22.26 22.37 4.08
CA TYR A 242 -20.83 22.53 3.81
C TYR A 242 -20.19 21.26 3.26
N ALA A 243 -20.60 20.10 3.75
CA ALA A 243 -20.19 18.81 3.21
C ALA A 243 -20.61 18.64 1.74
N ILE A 244 -21.84 19.04 1.37
CA ILE A 244 -22.34 18.99 0.00
C ILE A 244 -21.60 20.01 -0.89
N ALA A 245 -21.40 21.24 -0.41
CA ALA A 245 -20.66 22.27 -1.14
C ALA A 245 -19.22 21.84 -1.43
N PHE A 246 -18.54 21.27 -0.43
CA PHE A 246 -17.20 20.72 -0.56
C PHE A 246 -17.16 19.53 -1.54
N SER A 247 -18.12 18.60 -1.44
CA SER A 247 -18.25 17.47 -2.36
C SER A 247 -18.39 17.94 -3.82
N LYS A 248 -19.31 18.88 -4.06
CA LYS A 248 -19.53 19.47 -5.40
C LYS A 248 -18.29 20.18 -5.92
N LEU A 249 -17.53 20.87 -5.06
CA LEU A 249 -16.28 21.49 -5.47
C LEU A 249 -15.28 20.44 -5.97
N MET A 250 -15.05 19.37 -5.19
CA MET A 250 -14.13 18.29 -5.57
C MET A 250 -14.56 17.58 -6.86
N GLU A 251 -15.85 17.30 -7.01
CA GLU A 251 -16.43 16.69 -8.22
C GLU A 251 -16.26 17.60 -9.44
N ASN A 252 -16.60 18.89 -9.32
CA ASN A 252 -16.43 19.85 -10.42
C ASN A 252 -14.97 19.98 -10.85
N VAL A 253 -14.04 20.01 -9.88
CA VAL A 253 -12.60 20.04 -10.17
C VAL A 253 -12.17 18.75 -10.87
N ALA A 254 -12.61 17.58 -10.43
CA ALA A 254 -12.29 16.31 -11.08
C ALA A 254 -12.81 16.25 -12.52
N VAL A 255 -14.03 16.74 -12.77
CA VAL A 255 -14.62 16.85 -14.11
C VAL A 255 -13.79 17.79 -14.99
N ILE A 256 -13.44 18.98 -14.49
CA ILE A 256 -12.58 19.94 -15.21
C ILE A 256 -11.23 19.31 -15.56
N ILE A 257 -10.55 18.68 -14.60
CA ILE A 257 -9.27 18.02 -14.84
C ILE A 257 -9.43 16.96 -15.94
N SER A 258 -10.49 16.16 -15.92
CA SER A 258 -10.72 15.13 -16.94
C SER A 258 -10.97 15.69 -18.35
N GLN A 259 -11.76 16.76 -18.49
CA GLN A 259 -12.10 17.37 -19.77
C GLN A 259 -10.91 18.10 -20.38
N HIS A 260 -10.24 18.91 -19.56
CA HIS A 260 -9.12 19.75 -20.00
C HIS A 260 -7.82 18.96 -20.14
N SER A 261 -7.66 17.81 -19.45
CA SER A 261 -6.53 16.90 -19.65
C SER A 261 -6.42 16.41 -21.10
N ASN A 262 -7.55 16.12 -21.77
CA ASN A 262 -7.54 15.66 -23.16
C ASN A 262 -7.13 16.76 -24.16
N ILE A 263 -7.44 18.02 -23.83
CA ILE A 263 -7.12 19.17 -24.68
C ILE A 263 -5.62 19.50 -24.58
N VAL A 264 -5.10 19.49 -23.35
CA VAL A 264 -3.68 19.76 -23.07
C VAL A 264 -2.79 18.65 -23.62
N SER A 265 -3.14 17.37 -23.43
CA SER A 265 -2.35 16.24 -23.94
C SER A 265 -2.20 16.27 -25.46
N ARG A 266 -3.26 16.66 -26.19
CA ARG A 266 -3.24 16.73 -27.65
C ARG A 266 -2.30 17.79 -28.24
N HIS A 267 -2.12 18.92 -27.55
CA HIS A 267 -1.40 20.08 -28.10
C HIS A 267 -0.05 20.36 -27.43
N TYR A 268 0.15 19.93 -26.19
CA TYR A 268 1.34 20.23 -25.38
C TYR A 268 2.09 18.97 -24.92
N GLY A 269 1.54 17.77 -25.17
CA GLY A 269 2.11 16.50 -24.73
C GLY A 269 1.57 16.03 -23.37
N ASN A 270 1.78 14.75 -23.06
CA ASN A 270 1.20 14.10 -21.88
C ASN A 270 1.74 14.63 -20.55
N ASP A 271 3.00 15.08 -20.51
CA ASP A 271 3.67 15.55 -19.30
C ASP A 271 3.32 17.00 -18.93
N ALA A 272 2.83 17.79 -19.88
CA ALA A 272 2.51 19.21 -19.66
C ALA A 272 1.36 19.43 -18.67
N MET A 273 0.40 18.49 -18.63
CA MET A 273 -0.75 18.55 -17.73
C MET A 273 -0.33 18.30 -16.28
N SER A 274 0.49 17.27 -16.05
CA SER A 274 0.98 16.90 -14.72
C SER A 274 1.99 17.91 -14.19
N GLU A 275 2.96 18.33 -14.99
CA GLU A 275 4.08 19.12 -14.48
C GLU A 275 3.68 20.57 -14.13
N ILE A 276 2.79 21.20 -14.91
CA ILE A 276 2.53 22.64 -14.81
C ILE A 276 1.09 22.96 -14.42
N VAL A 277 0.11 22.28 -15.02
CA VAL A 277 -1.31 22.65 -14.87
C VAL A 277 -1.90 22.17 -13.54
N ILE A 278 -1.64 20.92 -13.15
CA ILE A 278 -2.18 20.35 -11.89
C ILE A 278 -1.70 21.12 -10.65
N PRO A 279 -0.40 21.47 -10.47
CA PRO A 279 0.04 22.23 -9.30
C PRO A 279 -0.62 23.61 -9.18
N LEU A 280 -0.85 24.29 -10.32
CA LEU A 280 -1.51 25.60 -10.33
C LEU A 280 -3.00 25.49 -9.99
N ILE A 281 -3.68 24.47 -10.53
CA ILE A 281 -5.07 24.17 -10.17
C ILE A 281 -5.14 23.84 -8.67
N GLN A 282 -4.20 23.04 -8.15
CA GLN A 282 -4.17 22.64 -6.75
C GLN A 282 -4.07 23.85 -5.81
N ASN A 283 -3.25 24.85 -6.13
CA ASN A 283 -3.18 26.09 -5.35
C ASN A 283 -4.51 26.84 -5.29
N GLU A 284 -5.32 26.80 -6.35
CA GLU A 284 -6.64 27.43 -6.34
C GLU A 284 -7.67 26.56 -5.60
N VAL A 285 -7.60 25.24 -5.76
CA VAL A 285 -8.40 24.29 -4.97
C VAL A 285 -8.14 24.51 -3.49
N ASP A 286 -6.88 24.62 -3.06
CA ASP A 286 -6.48 24.88 -1.68
C ASP A 286 -7.10 26.16 -1.12
N LYS A 287 -7.17 27.24 -1.92
CA LYS A 287 -7.83 28.49 -1.50
C LYS A 287 -9.34 28.33 -1.36
N GLN A 288 -10.00 27.74 -2.36
CA GLN A 288 -11.46 27.63 -2.39
C GLN A 288 -11.96 26.61 -1.35
N ALA A 289 -11.30 25.45 -1.24
CA ALA A 289 -11.60 24.44 -0.24
C ALA A 289 -11.21 24.93 1.18
N GLY A 290 -10.09 25.66 1.30
CA GLY A 290 -9.71 26.33 2.54
C GLY A 290 -10.77 27.34 3.01
N LEU A 291 -11.31 28.16 2.10
CA LEU A 291 -12.40 29.09 2.42
C LEU A 291 -13.65 28.38 2.92
N ILE A 292 -14.07 27.29 2.25
CA ILE A 292 -15.24 26.49 2.67
C ILE A 292 -15.02 25.89 4.07
N ILE A 293 -13.81 25.38 4.34
CA ILE A 293 -13.45 24.82 5.64
C ILE A 293 -13.46 25.90 6.72
N ASP A 294 -12.87 27.06 6.46
CA ASP A 294 -12.77 28.14 7.43
C ASP A 294 -14.16 28.73 7.73
N THR A 295 -15.02 28.92 6.71
CA THR A 295 -16.40 29.36 6.93
C THR A 295 -17.23 28.34 7.70
N PHE A 296 -17.08 27.04 7.39
CA PHE A 296 -17.69 25.96 8.16
C PHE A 296 -17.23 25.98 9.62
N TRP A 297 -15.94 26.15 9.86
CA TRP A 297 -15.34 26.18 11.20
C TRP A 297 -15.91 27.31 12.05
N ASP A 298 -16.01 28.50 11.48
CA ASP A 298 -16.50 29.71 12.14
C ASP A 298 -18.03 29.67 12.35
N GLU A 299 -18.80 29.34 11.30
CA GLU A 299 -20.27 29.33 11.39
C GLU A 299 -20.80 28.21 12.29
N ARG A 300 -20.14 27.05 12.33
CA ARG A 300 -20.53 25.93 13.19
C ARG A 300 -19.89 25.97 14.57
N ARG A 301 -19.05 26.96 14.86
CA ARG A 301 -18.37 27.15 16.15
C ARG A 301 -17.74 25.86 16.69
N ILE A 302 -17.02 25.16 15.82
CA ILE A 302 -16.51 23.81 16.08
C ILE A 302 -15.56 23.81 17.28
N GLU A 303 -14.79 24.89 17.47
CA GLU A 303 -13.90 25.04 18.62
C GLU A 303 -14.65 25.06 19.96
N GLN A 304 -15.80 25.75 20.03
CA GLN A 304 -16.65 25.75 21.23
C GLN A 304 -17.22 24.36 21.48
N LEU A 305 -17.68 23.68 20.43
CA LEU A 305 -18.19 22.32 20.52
C LEU A 305 -17.12 21.35 21.07
N ILE A 306 -15.89 21.40 20.56
CA ILE A 306 -14.77 20.58 21.05
C ILE A 306 -14.51 20.83 22.53
N ASN A 307 -14.47 22.10 22.95
CA ASN A 307 -14.21 22.45 24.35
C ASN A 307 -15.33 21.95 25.26
N ASN A 308 -16.59 22.08 24.84
CA ASN A 308 -17.73 21.56 25.58
C ASN A 308 -17.71 20.02 25.67
N CYS A 309 -17.37 19.33 24.57
CA CYS A 309 -17.23 17.88 24.54
C CYS A 309 -16.10 17.39 25.48
N LYS A 310 -14.99 18.12 25.57
CA LYS A 310 -13.88 17.80 26.49
C LYS A 310 -14.21 18.09 27.95
N ALA A 311 -14.97 19.15 28.22
CA ALA A 311 -15.39 19.52 29.58
C ALA A 311 -16.49 18.61 30.14
N TYR A 312 -17.17 17.85 29.27
CA TYR A 312 -18.25 16.97 29.67
C TYR A 312 -17.75 15.81 30.55
N SER A 313 -18.26 15.74 31.78
CA SER A 313 -17.77 14.83 32.82
C SER A 313 -18.52 13.49 32.92
N TYR A 314 -19.41 13.18 31.96
CA TYR A 314 -20.17 11.91 31.87
C TYR A 314 -20.78 11.46 33.21
N PRO A 315 -21.67 12.25 33.82
CA PRO A 315 -22.18 12.03 35.16
C PRO A 315 -22.89 10.69 35.36
N GLN A 316 -23.59 10.13 34.35
CA GLN A 316 -24.30 8.86 34.51
C GLN A 316 -23.36 7.66 34.41
N LEU A 317 -22.34 7.73 33.55
CA LEU A 317 -21.26 6.73 33.55
C LEU A 317 -20.46 6.81 34.87
N VAL A 318 -20.11 8.00 35.34
CA VAL A 318 -19.43 8.17 36.62
C VAL A 318 -20.27 7.60 37.77
N LYS A 319 -21.58 7.87 37.81
CA LYS A 319 -22.52 7.24 38.76
C LYS A 319 -22.56 5.71 38.62
N SER A 320 -22.46 5.17 37.41
CA SER A 320 -22.34 3.72 37.20
C SER A 320 -20.97 3.16 37.60
N PHE A 321 -19.94 3.99 37.83
CA PHE A 321 -18.61 3.58 38.32
C PHE A 321 -18.38 3.75 39.82
N PHE A 322 -19.13 4.64 40.51
CA PHE A 322 -19.08 4.77 41.98
C PHE A 322 -20.32 4.14 42.64
N ALA A 323 -20.14 3.32 43.68
CA ALA A 323 -21.21 2.53 44.30
C ALA A 323 -21.88 3.18 45.53
N THR A 324 -21.40 4.34 45.95
CA THR A 324 -21.98 5.12 47.04
C THR A 324 -22.57 6.41 46.49
N PRO A 325 -23.85 6.72 46.78
CA PRO A 325 -24.36 8.05 46.51
C PRO A 325 -23.58 9.04 47.37
N PRO A 326 -22.93 10.07 46.80
CA PRO A 326 -22.55 11.22 47.61
C PRO A 326 -23.86 11.85 48.09
N THR A 327 -24.04 11.85 49.41
CA THR A 327 -25.03 12.57 50.22
C THR A 327 -26.11 13.36 49.48
N ASP A 328 -27.36 13.00 49.78
CA ASP A 328 -28.60 13.67 49.37
C ASP A 328 -28.50 15.20 49.40
N GLU A 329 -28.35 15.80 48.22
CA GLU A 329 -28.99 17.08 47.92
C GLU A 329 -30.24 16.81 47.07
N PRO A 330 -31.35 17.53 47.33
CA PRO A 330 -32.66 17.18 46.81
C PRO A 330 -32.67 17.31 45.29
N ASN A 331 -33.15 16.25 44.62
CA ASN A 331 -33.69 16.20 43.26
C ASN A 331 -33.85 17.57 42.57
N SER A 332 -32.77 18.13 42.06
CA SER A 332 -32.84 19.10 40.99
C SER A 332 -32.96 18.30 39.71
N LYS A 333 -34.04 18.53 38.97
CA LYS A 333 -34.20 18.21 37.55
C LYS A 333 -32.88 18.48 36.80
N LEU A 334 -32.04 17.46 36.64
CA LEU A 334 -30.82 17.50 35.83
C LEU A 334 -31.10 16.89 34.44
N GLU A 335 -32.33 17.09 33.96
CA GLU A 335 -32.74 16.77 32.59
C GLU A 335 -32.72 18.00 31.68
N GLU A 336 -32.46 19.21 32.20
CA GLU A 336 -32.45 20.44 31.40
C GLU A 336 -31.04 21.05 31.39
N GLU A 337 -30.52 21.25 30.16
CA GLU A 337 -29.18 21.73 29.77
C GLU A 337 -28.04 20.68 29.76
N SER A 338 -28.21 19.65 28.92
CA SER A 338 -27.03 19.05 28.29
C SER A 338 -26.26 20.15 27.54
N LEU A 339 -25.07 20.51 28.02
CA LEU A 339 -24.15 21.49 27.41
C LEU A 339 -23.87 21.27 25.91
N VAL A 340 -24.15 20.07 25.39
CA VAL A 340 -24.03 19.69 23.99
C VAL A 340 -25.17 18.76 23.61
N ASP A 341 -25.91 19.08 22.55
CA ASP A 341 -26.88 18.17 21.95
C ASP A 341 -26.14 17.06 21.18
N LEU A 342 -26.48 15.80 21.46
CA LEU A 342 -25.93 14.62 20.79
C LEU A 342 -26.23 14.66 19.28
N THR A 343 -27.38 15.20 18.89
CA THR A 343 -27.78 15.26 17.48
C THR A 343 -27.00 16.31 16.69
N GLU A 344 -26.66 17.43 17.34
CA GLU A 344 -25.80 18.45 16.75
C GLU A 344 -24.38 17.93 16.59
N ALA A 345 -23.80 17.32 17.64
CA ALA A 345 -22.45 16.76 17.58
C ALA A 345 -22.33 15.66 16.51
N SER A 346 -23.34 14.79 16.38
CA SER A 346 -23.34 13.74 15.35
C SER A 346 -23.52 14.31 13.94
N SER A 347 -24.34 15.36 13.76
CA SER A 347 -24.44 16.06 12.47
C SER A 347 -23.11 16.69 12.07
N ARG A 348 -22.40 17.37 12.98
CA ARG A 348 -21.07 17.95 12.68
C ARG A 348 -20.02 16.89 12.39
N LEU A 349 -20.05 15.76 13.12
CA LEU A 349 -19.18 14.63 12.86
C LEU A 349 -19.39 14.07 11.45
N SER A 350 -20.64 13.92 11.01
CA SER A 350 -20.99 13.44 9.67
C SER A 350 -20.54 14.42 8.58
N GLU A 351 -20.66 15.73 8.80
CA GLU A 351 -20.16 16.76 7.88
C GLU A 351 -18.64 16.65 7.70
N ILE A 352 -17.89 16.54 8.80
CA ILE A 352 -16.42 16.41 8.79
C ILE A 352 -16.00 15.11 8.10
N SER A 353 -16.62 13.97 8.44
CA SER A 353 -16.34 12.68 7.81
C SER A 353 -16.54 12.73 6.30
N THR A 354 -17.64 13.33 5.83
CA THR A 354 -17.93 13.46 4.40
C THR A 354 -16.90 14.34 3.69
N MET A 355 -16.50 15.47 4.30
CA MET A 355 -15.46 16.34 3.76
C MET A 355 -14.10 15.63 3.68
N MET A 356 -13.73 14.87 4.73
CA MET A 356 -12.52 14.04 4.78
C MET A 356 -12.51 13.01 3.64
N ASN A 357 -13.58 12.22 3.53
CA ASN A 357 -13.74 11.21 2.48
C ASN A 357 -13.59 11.82 1.07
N ARG A 358 -14.29 12.93 0.80
CA ARG A 358 -14.31 13.56 -0.54
C ARG A 358 -12.95 14.12 -0.93
N TRP A 359 -12.22 14.69 0.02
CA TRP A 359 -10.86 15.15 -0.20
C TRP A 359 -9.91 14.00 -0.52
N TYR A 360 -10.01 12.90 0.23
CA TYR A 360 -9.18 11.73 -0.02
C TYR A 360 -9.49 11.09 -1.40
N LEU A 361 -10.77 10.97 -1.77
CA LEU A 361 -11.17 10.49 -3.10
C LEU A 361 -10.61 11.37 -4.22
N TYR A 362 -10.64 12.70 -4.05
CA TYR A 362 -10.01 13.64 -4.97
C TYR A 362 -8.49 13.42 -5.06
N SER A 363 -7.79 13.34 -3.93
CA SER A 363 -6.35 13.09 -3.88
C SER A 363 -5.98 11.77 -4.57
N LYS A 364 -6.76 10.71 -4.34
CA LYS A 364 -6.61 9.41 -5.02
C LYS A 364 -6.87 9.51 -6.51
N PHE A 365 -7.87 10.28 -6.94
CA PHE A 365 -8.15 10.52 -8.36
C PHE A 365 -6.99 11.24 -9.07
N VAL A 366 -6.46 12.31 -8.47
CA VAL A 366 -5.31 13.05 -9.04
C VAL A 366 -4.08 12.16 -9.11
N ASN A 367 -3.79 11.41 -8.04
CA ASN A 367 -2.67 10.45 -8.02
C ASN A 367 -2.82 9.36 -9.09
N ARG A 368 -4.01 8.79 -9.27
CA ARG A 368 -4.28 7.80 -10.33
C ARG A 368 -4.08 8.39 -11.72
N LYS A 369 -4.55 9.61 -11.96
CA LYS A 369 -4.35 10.31 -13.23
C LYS A 369 -2.87 10.55 -13.52
N HIS A 370 -2.07 10.85 -12.50
CA HIS A 370 -0.63 11.00 -12.64
C HIS A 370 0.07 9.66 -12.94
N SER A 371 -0.26 8.60 -12.20
CA SER A 371 0.35 7.27 -12.40
C SER A 371 -0.02 6.64 -13.75
N ALA A 372 -1.21 6.92 -14.29
CA ALA A 372 -1.61 6.47 -15.63
C ALA A 372 -0.72 7.06 -16.73
N VAL A 373 -0.25 8.31 -16.59
CA VAL A 373 0.66 8.95 -17.55
C VAL A 373 2.03 8.25 -17.59
N GLN A 374 2.49 7.65 -16.49
CA GLN A 374 3.76 6.91 -16.47
C GLN A 374 3.69 5.52 -17.09
N ASN A 375 2.57 4.80 -16.94
CA ASN A 375 2.45 3.43 -17.45
C ASN A 375 2.42 3.36 -18.99
N ASP A 376 1.97 4.42 -19.66
CA ASP A 376 1.96 4.51 -21.12
C ASP A 376 3.38 4.68 -21.72
N TYR A 377 4.35 5.22 -20.97
CA TYR A 377 5.74 5.31 -21.41
C TYR A 377 6.54 4.01 -21.22
N SER A 378 6.10 3.12 -20.32
CA SER A 378 6.78 1.84 -20.06
C SER A 378 6.39 0.69 -21.02
N ASN A 379 5.43 0.92 -21.92
CA ASN A 379 4.99 -0.10 -22.89
C ASN A 379 5.44 0.15 -24.34
N SER A 380 6.25 1.18 -24.59
CA SER A 380 6.93 1.37 -25.88
C SER A 380 8.45 1.44 -25.67
N ASP A 381 9.09 0.38 -26.15
CA ASP A 381 10.52 0.21 -26.46
C ASP A 381 11.48 -0.37 -25.39
N ASP A 382 11.97 -1.55 -25.76
CA ASP A 382 13.25 -2.19 -25.47
C ASP A 382 13.56 -2.77 -24.07
N LYS A 383 13.23 -4.07 -23.97
CA LYS A 383 14.16 -5.05 -23.40
C LYS A 383 15.45 -5.05 -24.23
N ASN A 384 16.46 -4.29 -23.80
CA ASN A 384 17.90 -4.58 -23.88
C ASN A 384 18.68 -3.27 -23.99
N THR A 385 19.30 -2.83 -22.89
CA THR A 385 20.72 -2.44 -22.85
C THR A 385 21.10 -2.03 -21.43
N ASP A 386 22.03 -2.79 -20.85
CA ASP A 386 22.75 -2.38 -19.65
C ASP A 386 23.59 -1.15 -19.97
N SER A 387 23.25 0.00 -19.39
CA SER A 387 24.18 1.08 -19.13
C SER A 387 23.69 1.93 -17.97
N GLU A 388 24.36 1.71 -16.84
CA GLU A 388 24.40 2.60 -15.70
C GLU A 388 24.84 4.00 -16.16
N ASN A 389 23.95 4.99 -15.97
CA ASN A 389 24.17 6.45 -15.89
C ASN A 389 23.12 7.23 -16.69
N GLY A 390 21.88 7.27 -16.16
CA GLY A 390 20.81 8.13 -16.70
C GLY A 390 19.64 8.38 -15.74
N THR A 391 19.78 8.07 -14.45
CA THR A 391 18.65 7.91 -13.51
C THR A 391 18.40 9.13 -12.60
N GLN A 392 18.54 10.36 -13.11
CA GLN A 392 18.35 11.57 -12.27
C GLN A 392 17.27 12.55 -12.74
N THR A 393 16.85 12.55 -14.00
CA THR A 393 15.82 13.51 -14.48
C THR A 393 14.38 12.99 -14.30
N ALA A 394 14.13 11.70 -14.56
CA ALA A 394 12.79 11.08 -14.49
C ALA A 394 12.24 10.90 -13.06
N LYS A 395 13.11 10.83 -12.03
CA LYS A 395 12.69 10.80 -10.61
C LYS A 395 12.29 12.18 -10.05
N SER A 396 12.66 13.27 -10.72
CA SER A 396 12.40 14.63 -10.22
C SER A 396 10.96 15.09 -10.43
N SER A 397 10.30 14.69 -11.52
CA SER A 397 8.92 15.09 -11.83
C SER A 397 7.88 14.38 -10.95
N VAL A 398 8.11 13.10 -10.62
CA VAL A 398 7.29 12.33 -9.66
C VAL A 398 7.37 12.90 -8.25
N SER A 399 8.52 13.46 -7.88
CA SER A 399 8.71 14.07 -6.56
C SER A 399 7.87 15.35 -6.40
N LYS A 400 7.78 16.20 -7.43
CA LYS A 400 7.14 17.52 -7.32
C LYS A 400 5.63 17.48 -7.12
N LEU A 401 4.91 16.53 -7.74
CA LEU A 401 3.45 16.43 -7.59
C LEU A 401 3.00 15.67 -6.34
N ASN A 402 3.71 14.59 -5.97
CA ASN A 402 3.54 13.98 -4.65
C ASN A 402 3.88 14.99 -3.55
N LEU A 403 4.90 15.84 -3.75
CA LEU A 403 5.16 17.00 -2.90
C LEU A 403 4.01 18.01 -2.95
N ALA A 404 3.46 18.38 -4.09
CA ALA A 404 2.39 19.40 -4.18
C ALA A 404 1.06 18.97 -3.51
N LEU A 405 0.69 17.70 -3.61
CA LEU A 405 -0.50 17.16 -2.93
C LEU A 405 -0.24 16.89 -1.44
N SER A 406 0.95 16.43 -1.07
CA SER A 406 1.33 16.24 0.35
C SER A 406 1.64 17.55 1.08
N SER A 407 2.04 18.60 0.36
CA SER A 407 2.27 19.97 0.88
C SER A 407 1.08 20.91 0.65
N SER A 408 -0.04 20.40 0.12
CA SER A 408 -1.28 21.16 -0.02
C SER A 408 -1.72 21.71 1.34
N MET A 409 -2.11 22.99 1.36
CA MET A 409 -2.63 23.66 2.55
C MET A 409 -3.87 22.94 3.09
N THR A 410 -4.73 22.44 2.19
CA THR A 410 -5.94 21.71 2.55
C THR A 410 -5.65 20.30 3.05
N GLN A 411 -4.65 19.59 2.51
CA GLN A 411 -4.19 18.34 3.12
C GLN A 411 -3.69 18.58 4.53
N SER A 412 -2.89 19.63 4.75
CA SER A 412 -2.40 20.01 6.08
C SER A 412 -3.54 20.38 7.03
N LYS A 413 -4.54 21.15 6.60
CA LYS A 413 -5.74 21.44 7.41
C LYS A 413 -6.54 20.17 7.71
N MET A 414 -6.65 19.25 6.76
CA MET A 414 -7.38 18.01 6.94
C MET A 414 -6.72 17.11 8.00
N THR A 415 -5.40 16.97 7.97
CA THR A 415 -4.66 16.13 8.93
C THR A 415 -4.42 16.81 10.27
N ALA A 416 -4.11 18.11 10.29
CA ALA A 416 -3.75 18.83 11.52
C ALA A 416 -4.96 19.32 12.32
N VAL A 417 -6.08 19.64 11.65
CA VAL A 417 -7.26 20.24 12.30
C VAL A 417 -8.46 19.30 12.25
N MET A 418 -8.86 18.82 11.07
CA MET A 418 -10.06 17.97 10.95
C MET A 418 -9.90 16.59 11.58
N GLY A 419 -8.77 15.92 11.37
CA GLY A 419 -8.49 14.59 11.95
C GLY A 419 -8.59 14.55 13.48
N PRO A 420 -7.83 15.38 14.22
CA PRO A 420 -7.93 15.43 15.68
C PRO A 420 -9.32 15.83 16.19
N THR A 421 -10.00 16.72 15.48
CA THR A 421 -11.37 17.14 15.79
C THR A 421 -12.34 15.98 15.63
N TYR A 422 -12.22 15.22 14.54
CA TYR A 422 -13.01 14.01 14.30
C TYR A 422 -12.78 12.99 15.40
N SER A 423 -11.54 12.72 15.82
CA SER A 423 -11.25 11.80 16.92
C SER A 423 -11.88 12.21 18.24
N VAL A 424 -11.89 13.51 18.57
CA VAL A 424 -12.54 14.01 19.80
C VAL A 424 -14.07 13.89 19.70
N LEU A 425 -14.66 14.29 18.58
CA LEU A 425 -16.11 14.26 18.40
C LEU A 425 -16.65 12.83 18.30
N SER A 426 -15.99 11.94 17.56
CA SER A 426 -16.37 10.52 17.46
C SER A 426 -16.33 9.82 18.82
N LEU A 427 -15.28 10.07 19.61
CA LEU A 427 -15.20 9.57 20.98
C LEU A 427 -16.34 10.11 21.84
N PHE A 428 -16.60 11.42 21.80
CA PHE A 428 -17.69 12.03 22.56
C PHE A 428 -19.06 11.49 22.16
N VAL A 429 -19.38 11.48 20.87
CA VAL A 429 -20.67 11.02 20.34
C VAL A 429 -20.90 9.56 20.72
N PHE A 430 -19.89 8.70 20.55
CA PHE A 430 -20.02 7.28 20.90
C PHE A 430 -20.14 7.06 22.42
N ARG A 431 -19.30 7.73 23.21
CA ARG A 431 -19.35 7.58 24.67
C ARG A 431 -20.65 8.13 25.26
N ARG A 432 -21.17 9.21 24.70
CA ARG A 432 -22.45 9.81 25.07
C ARG A 432 -23.64 8.97 24.60
N SER A 433 -23.58 8.34 23.43
CA SER A 433 -24.62 7.39 23.01
C SER A 433 -24.67 6.17 23.93
N VAL A 434 -23.52 5.68 24.38
CA VAL A 434 -23.42 4.64 25.41
C VAL A 434 -24.04 5.10 26.73
N GLU A 435 -23.71 6.30 27.20
CA GLU A 435 -24.31 6.88 28.42
C GLU A 435 -25.84 6.98 28.33
N ARG A 436 -26.35 7.44 27.18
CA ARG A 436 -27.80 7.58 26.93
C ARG A 436 -28.48 6.21 26.85
N ALA A 437 -27.87 5.23 26.20
CA ALA A 437 -28.38 3.86 26.16
C ALA A 437 -28.48 3.27 27.58
N PHE A 438 -27.52 3.55 28.47
CA PHE A 438 -27.62 3.14 29.87
C PHE A 438 -28.77 3.81 30.65
N THR A 439 -29.11 5.06 30.33
CA THR A 439 -30.26 5.74 30.97
C THR A 439 -31.61 5.25 30.48
N MET A 440 -31.67 4.77 29.24
CA MET A 440 -32.89 4.27 28.59
C MET A 440 -32.98 2.73 28.65
N ASP A 441 -32.10 2.10 29.42
CA ASP A 441 -32.01 0.65 29.53
C ASP A 441 -33.21 0.09 30.30
N ASP A 442 -34.09 -0.60 29.57
CA ASP A 442 -35.25 -1.27 30.13
C ASP A 442 -35.08 -2.78 29.95
N LEU A 443 -35.02 -3.51 31.07
CA LEU A 443 -35.06 -4.96 31.06
C LEU A 443 -36.42 -5.42 30.52
N PRO A 444 -36.47 -6.48 29.70
CA PRO A 444 -37.72 -6.99 29.15
C PRO A 444 -38.71 -7.31 30.27
N SER A 445 -39.95 -6.81 30.14
CA SER A 445 -41.00 -6.87 31.15
C SER A 445 -41.20 -8.27 31.72
N LYS A 446 -41.50 -8.37 33.03
CA LYS A 446 -41.78 -9.65 33.72
C LYS A 446 -42.85 -10.49 33.00
N ASP A 447 -43.81 -9.85 32.34
CA ASP A 447 -44.85 -10.51 31.55
C ASP A 447 -44.31 -11.28 30.32
N ILE A 448 -43.21 -10.82 29.71
CA ILE A 448 -42.55 -11.50 28.58
C ILE A 448 -41.79 -12.74 29.09
N ILE A 449 -41.19 -12.64 30.27
CA ILE A 449 -40.50 -13.74 30.97
C ILE A 449 -41.51 -14.83 31.39
N GLU A 450 -42.73 -14.44 31.75
CA GLU A 450 -43.82 -15.34 32.11
C GLU A 450 -44.56 -15.92 30.88
N SER A 451 -44.43 -15.31 29.69
CA SER A 451 -45.13 -15.72 28.45
C SER A 451 -44.64 -17.01 27.78
N HIS A 452 -43.59 -17.68 28.31
CA HIS A 452 -43.12 -19.01 27.87
C HIS A 452 -42.75 -19.15 26.37
N GLN A 453 -42.45 -18.06 25.65
CA GLN A 453 -41.95 -18.17 24.27
C GLN A 453 -40.53 -18.76 24.24
N VAL A 454 -40.25 -19.64 23.27
CA VAL A 454 -38.93 -20.25 23.07
C VAL A 454 -38.07 -19.27 22.27
N PHE A 455 -37.01 -18.77 22.87
CA PHE A 455 -36.12 -17.79 22.24
C PHE A 455 -35.12 -18.51 21.32
N SER A 456 -35.05 -18.07 20.05
CA SER A 456 -34.17 -18.63 19.02
C SER A 456 -32.78 -17.97 19.05
N VAL A 457 -31.78 -18.59 18.42
CA VAL A 457 -30.45 -17.99 18.16
C VAL A 457 -30.57 -16.63 17.46
N GLU A 458 -31.64 -16.43 16.69
CA GLU A 458 -31.92 -15.20 15.92
C GLU A 458 -32.63 -14.10 16.73
N ALA A 459 -33.23 -14.42 17.88
CA ALA A 459 -33.92 -13.47 18.75
C ALA A 459 -33.73 -13.83 20.24
N PRO A 460 -32.50 -13.72 20.77
CA PRO A 460 -32.23 -13.94 22.18
C PRO A 460 -32.90 -12.87 23.06
N LEU A 461 -33.18 -13.22 24.32
CA LEU A 461 -33.64 -12.25 25.31
C LEU A 461 -32.45 -11.39 25.74
N VAL A 462 -32.42 -10.15 25.24
CA VAL A 462 -31.33 -9.19 25.39
C VAL A 462 -31.94 -7.86 25.87
N SER A 463 -31.16 -7.06 26.57
CA SER A 463 -31.56 -5.69 26.94
C SER A 463 -31.57 -4.76 25.72
N SER A 464 -32.45 -3.75 25.72
CA SER A 464 -32.51 -2.72 24.66
C SER A 464 -31.18 -2.00 24.45
N LEU A 465 -30.35 -1.96 25.50
CA LEU A 465 -29.01 -1.41 25.50
C LEU A 465 -28.08 -1.94 24.40
N VAL A 466 -28.18 -3.24 24.10
CA VAL A 466 -27.26 -3.90 23.17
C VAL A 466 -27.51 -3.40 21.75
N ASP A 467 -28.77 -3.33 21.33
CA ASP A 467 -29.12 -2.87 19.98
C ASP A 467 -28.74 -1.40 19.75
N ASP A 468 -29.02 -0.52 20.71
CA ASP A 468 -28.74 0.91 20.60
C ASP A 468 -27.24 1.22 20.53
N ILE A 469 -26.44 0.59 21.40
CA ILE A 469 -24.98 0.80 21.44
C ILE A 469 -24.31 0.23 20.19
N LEU A 470 -24.74 -0.96 19.77
CA LEU A 470 -24.14 -1.63 18.64
C LEU A 470 -24.51 -0.98 17.31
N TYR A 471 -25.73 -0.44 17.18
CA TYR A 471 -26.12 0.38 16.05
C TYR A 471 -25.28 1.67 15.98
N ALA A 472 -25.12 2.37 17.11
CA ALA A 472 -24.26 3.54 17.19
C ALA A 472 -22.80 3.22 16.85
N PHE A 473 -22.29 2.07 17.32
CA PHE A 473 -20.95 1.58 16.98
C PHE A 473 -20.78 1.33 15.48
N SER A 474 -21.73 0.61 14.85
CA SER A 474 -21.69 0.31 13.42
C SER A 474 -21.64 1.59 12.57
N ASN A 475 -22.50 2.57 12.90
CA ASN A 475 -22.54 3.85 12.18
C ASN A 475 -21.24 4.65 12.33
N ILE A 476 -20.71 4.78 13.54
CA ILE A 476 -19.49 5.58 13.79
C ILE A 476 -18.26 4.86 13.23
N LEU A 477 -18.21 3.53 13.29
CA LEU A 477 -17.12 2.76 12.71
C LEU A 477 -17.11 2.88 11.18
N GLY A 478 -18.27 2.77 10.52
CA GLY A 478 -18.42 3.02 9.08
C GLY A 478 -17.91 4.41 8.69
N GLN A 479 -18.41 5.47 9.35
CA GLN A 479 -17.97 6.84 9.11
C GLN A 479 -16.47 7.08 9.35
N THR A 480 -15.89 6.36 10.31
CA THR A 480 -14.47 6.45 10.62
C THR A 480 -13.64 5.85 9.50
N VAL A 481 -14.02 4.67 9.00
CA VAL A 481 -13.34 4.02 7.89
C VAL A 481 -13.49 4.82 6.60
N ASP A 482 -14.65 5.44 6.38
CA ASP A 482 -14.88 6.33 5.23
C ASP A 482 -13.96 7.54 5.20
N CYS A 483 -13.40 7.99 6.33
CA CYS A 483 -12.46 9.12 6.33
C CYS A 483 -11.15 8.81 5.58
N GLU A 484 -10.80 7.52 5.39
CA GLU A 484 -9.61 7.00 4.69
C GLU A 484 -8.23 7.61 5.12
N ASP A 485 -8.18 8.36 6.22
CA ASP A 485 -6.94 8.89 6.82
C ASP A 485 -6.39 7.92 7.89
N PRO A 486 -5.17 7.36 7.73
CA PRO A 486 -4.68 6.28 8.57
C PRO A 486 -4.53 6.68 10.05
N ASP A 487 -4.07 7.90 10.32
CA ASP A 487 -3.84 8.37 11.69
C ASP A 487 -5.16 8.58 12.43
N THR A 488 -6.13 9.24 11.78
CA THR A 488 -7.46 9.47 12.34
C THR A 488 -8.22 8.16 12.53
N VAL A 489 -8.14 7.21 11.59
CA VAL A 489 -8.75 5.88 11.70
C VAL A 489 -8.16 5.10 12.87
N ASN A 490 -6.83 5.02 12.96
CA ASN A 490 -6.15 4.29 14.04
C ASN A 490 -6.50 4.84 15.42
N SER A 491 -6.44 6.17 15.57
CA SER A 491 -6.78 6.86 16.82
C SER A 491 -8.24 6.63 17.22
N SER A 492 -9.17 6.80 16.28
CA SER A 492 -10.60 6.72 16.54
C SER A 492 -11.06 5.28 16.80
N VAL A 493 -10.58 4.29 16.04
CA VAL A 493 -10.87 2.87 16.29
C VAL A 493 -10.31 2.41 17.65
N ALA A 494 -9.10 2.85 18.03
CA ALA A 494 -8.55 2.56 19.35
C ALA A 494 -9.38 3.21 20.47
N ALA A 495 -9.94 4.39 20.24
CA ALA A 495 -10.85 5.05 21.17
C ALA A 495 -12.20 4.32 21.29
N LEU A 496 -12.81 3.90 20.17
CA LEU A 496 -14.04 3.08 20.16
C LEU A 496 -13.84 1.75 20.89
N LYS A 497 -12.71 1.07 20.64
CA LYS A 497 -12.31 -0.14 21.36
C LYS A 497 -12.30 0.10 22.87
N ARG A 498 -11.63 1.17 23.30
CA ARG A 498 -11.54 1.50 24.73
C ARG A 498 -12.92 1.73 25.34
N VAL A 499 -13.82 2.44 24.66
CA VAL A 499 -15.19 2.67 25.16
C VAL A 499 -15.98 1.36 25.28
N LEU A 500 -15.91 0.47 24.28
CA LEU A 500 -16.57 -0.83 24.36
C LEU A 500 -16.00 -1.72 25.47
N GLU A 501 -14.68 -1.80 25.62
CA GLU A 501 -14.04 -2.64 26.64
C GLU A 501 -14.17 -2.07 28.07
N SER A 502 -14.10 -0.76 28.24
CA SER A 502 -14.13 -0.13 29.57
C SER A 502 -15.53 0.32 30.00
N ASP A 503 -16.28 1.01 29.15
CA ASP A 503 -17.59 1.56 29.50
C ASP A 503 -18.70 0.50 29.31
N LEU A 504 -18.80 -0.19 28.17
CA LEU A 504 -19.82 -1.22 27.95
C LEU A 504 -19.54 -2.47 28.80
N VAL A 505 -18.41 -3.15 28.56
CA VAL A 505 -18.08 -4.41 29.25
C VAL A 505 -17.85 -4.18 30.74
N GLY A 506 -17.22 -3.07 31.14
CA GLY A 506 -17.04 -2.73 32.55
C GLY A 506 -18.36 -2.49 33.29
N THR A 507 -19.31 -1.78 32.66
CA THR A 507 -20.64 -1.56 33.27
C THR A 507 -21.45 -2.86 33.32
N LEU A 508 -21.43 -3.67 32.26
CA LEU A 508 -22.07 -5.00 32.27
C LEU A 508 -21.46 -5.91 33.35
N GLN A 509 -20.14 -5.90 33.52
CA GLN A 509 -19.47 -6.64 34.60
C GLN A 509 -19.95 -6.19 35.99
N ARG A 510 -20.14 -4.89 36.21
CA ARG A 510 -20.67 -4.38 37.49
C ARG A 510 -22.14 -4.74 37.67
N LYS A 511 -22.98 -4.57 36.64
CA LYS A 511 -24.39 -4.99 36.67
C LYS A 511 -24.51 -6.48 37.00
N LEU A 512 -23.66 -7.33 36.42
CA LEU A 512 -23.55 -8.76 36.76
C LEU A 512 -23.19 -8.99 38.23
N ARG A 513 -22.26 -8.23 38.81
CA ARG A 513 -21.92 -8.34 40.24
C ARG A 513 -23.07 -7.90 41.14
N GLN A 514 -23.82 -6.85 40.76
CA GLN A 514 -24.95 -6.33 41.53
C GLN A 514 -26.18 -7.25 41.44
N SER A 515 -26.42 -7.85 40.28
CA SER A 515 -27.47 -8.85 40.07
C SER A 515 -27.01 -10.26 40.40
N ALA A 516 -25.81 -10.43 40.99
CA ALA A 516 -25.33 -11.74 41.38
C ALA A 516 -26.30 -12.37 42.38
N PRO A 517 -26.60 -13.67 42.25
CA PRO A 517 -27.49 -14.34 43.19
C PRO A 517 -26.95 -14.22 44.61
N THR A 518 -27.67 -13.54 45.51
CA THR A 518 -27.28 -13.35 46.92
C THR A 518 -27.87 -14.40 47.85
N ASP A 519 -29.00 -15.02 47.49
CA ASP A 519 -29.67 -16.01 48.34
C ASP A 519 -29.31 -17.45 47.96
N SER A 520 -28.60 -18.12 48.88
CA SER A 520 -28.43 -19.57 48.95
C SER A 520 -29.67 -20.30 49.50
N LEU A 521 -30.79 -19.60 49.68
CA LEU A 521 -32.01 -20.14 50.22
C LEU A 521 -32.76 -20.93 49.14
N ASN A 522 -33.17 -22.15 49.49
CA ASN A 522 -33.83 -23.17 48.66
C ASN A 522 -35.21 -22.75 48.09
N THR A 523 -35.55 -21.47 48.06
CA THR A 523 -36.75 -20.95 47.40
C THR A 523 -36.56 -21.08 45.89
N GLY A 524 -37.44 -21.86 45.26
CA GLY A 524 -37.41 -22.19 43.82
C GLY A 524 -37.68 -21.02 42.87
N ASP A 525 -37.53 -19.77 43.33
CA ASP A 525 -37.82 -18.57 42.56
C ASP A 525 -36.60 -18.16 41.74
N PHE A 526 -36.76 -18.27 40.42
CA PHE A 526 -35.79 -17.84 39.41
C PHE A 526 -35.83 -16.32 39.18
N GLY A 527 -36.84 -15.62 39.72
CA GLY A 527 -37.07 -14.18 39.49
C GLY A 527 -35.90 -13.27 39.87
N GLY A 528 -35.11 -13.63 40.89
CA GLY A 528 -33.90 -12.88 41.27
C GLY A 528 -32.68 -13.09 40.35
N CYS A 529 -32.66 -14.14 39.53
CA CYS A 529 -31.54 -14.45 38.63
C CYS A 529 -31.81 -14.09 37.16
N ALA A 530 -33.05 -13.75 36.80
CA ALA A 530 -33.41 -13.39 35.43
C ALA A 530 -32.58 -12.20 34.90
N PRO A 531 -32.37 -11.10 35.65
CA PRO A 531 -31.52 -9.99 35.18
C PRO A 531 -30.06 -10.42 34.96
N PHE A 532 -29.51 -11.28 35.82
CA PHE A 532 -28.15 -11.79 35.66
C PHE A 532 -27.99 -12.62 34.38
N MET A 533 -28.99 -13.45 34.05
CA MET A 533 -28.98 -14.27 32.83
C MET A 533 -29.13 -13.41 31.57
N ILE A 534 -29.93 -12.35 31.61
CA ILE A 534 -30.09 -11.40 30.50
C ILE A 534 -28.76 -10.69 30.24
N TYR A 535 -28.08 -10.17 31.27
CA TYR A 535 -26.76 -9.53 31.09
C TYR A 535 -25.67 -10.47 30.57
N LEU A 536 -25.76 -11.77 30.85
CA LEU A 536 -24.86 -12.75 30.22
C LEU A 536 -25.17 -12.92 28.73
N ASN A 537 -26.44 -12.94 28.34
CA ASN A 537 -26.82 -12.93 26.93
C ASN A 537 -26.33 -11.66 26.24
N ASP A 538 -26.47 -10.50 26.88
CA ASP A 538 -26.02 -9.22 26.36
C ASP A 538 -24.53 -9.25 26.00
N LEU A 539 -23.68 -9.83 26.86
CA LEU A 539 -22.24 -9.99 26.58
C LEU A 539 -21.98 -10.87 25.35
N GLN A 540 -22.68 -12.01 25.25
CA GLN A 540 -22.48 -12.95 24.15
C GLN A 540 -22.98 -12.38 22.81
N VAL A 541 -24.13 -11.70 22.83
CA VAL A 541 -24.72 -11.07 21.64
C VAL A 541 -23.87 -9.87 21.20
N SER A 542 -23.36 -9.08 22.15
CA SER A 542 -22.41 -7.99 21.86
C SER A 542 -21.16 -8.50 21.15
N SER A 543 -20.58 -9.61 21.64
CA SER A 543 -19.40 -10.22 21.03
C SER A 543 -19.64 -10.72 19.59
N ALA A 544 -20.77 -11.38 19.36
CA ALA A 544 -21.15 -11.86 18.03
C ALA A 544 -21.45 -10.71 17.06
N TYR A 545 -22.11 -9.65 17.52
CA TYR A 545 -22.46 -8.50 16.68
C TYR A 545 -21.23 -7.68 16.31
N VAL A 546 -20.36 -7.34 17.27
CA VAL A 546 -19.10 -6.63 16.98
C VAL A 546 -18.27 -7.40 15.95
N SER A 547 -18.21 -8.73 16.07
CA SER A 547 -17.56 -9.59 15.09
C SER A 547 -18.17 -9.47 13.70
N LYS A 548 -19.51 -9.49 13.59
CA LYS A 548 -20.23 -9.33 12.31
C LYS A 548 -20.00 -7.96 11.68
N VAL A 549 -20.07 -6.88 12.47
CA VAL A 549 -19.85 -5.51 11.97
C VAL A 549 -18.44 -5.37 11.42
N VAL A 550 -17.43 -5.85 12.15
CA VAL A 550 -16.04 -5.82 11.70
C VAL A 550 -15.88 -6.62 10.41
N ASP A 551 -16.44 -7.84 10.33
CA ASP A 551 -16.35 -8.68 9.14
C ASP A 551 -17.03 -8.01 7.92
N ASN A 552 -18.20 -7.38 8.09
CA ASN A 552 -18.89 -6.67 7.02
C ASN A 552 -18.03 -5.52 6.45
N ILE A 553 -17.43 -4.70 7.32
CA ILE A 553 -16.57 -3.58 6.91
C ILE A 553 -15.30 -4.08 6.20
N LEU A 554 -14.75 -5.22 6.62
CA LEU A 554 -13.61 -5.84 5.94
C LEU A 554 -13.98 -6.36 4.55
N THR A 555 -15.22 -6.80 4.33
CA THR A 555 -15.69 -7.28 3.01
C THR A 555 -16.01 -6.16 2.03
N GLU A 556 -16.50 -5.01 2.50
CA GLU A 556 -16.93 -3.89 1.65
C GLU A 556 -15.76 -3.02 1.15
N ASN A 557 -14.62 -3.01 1.85
CA ASN A 557 -13.51 -2.10 1.58
C ASN A 557 -12.42 -2.72 0.67
N HIS A 558 -12.44 -2.37 -0.62
CA HIS A 558 -11.44 -2.76 -1.63
C HIS A 558 -10.27 -1.76 -1.81
N SER A 559 -9.93 -0.95 -0.78
CA SER A 559 -8.97 0.19 -0.90
C SER A 559 -7.54 -0.19 -0.49
N ASP A 560 -6.49 0.24 -1.22
CA ASP A 560 -5.06 -0.11 -1.00
C ASP A 560 -4.49 0.10 0.44
N LEU A 561 -5.23 0.78 1.34
CA LEU A 561 -4.97 0.87 2.79
C LEU A 561 -5.35 -0.42 3.58
N VAL A 562 -5.80 -1.48 2.88
CA VAL A 562 -6.32 -2.74 3.44
C VAL A 562 -5.41 -3.37 4.51
N PHE A 563 -4.08 -3.29 4.40
CA PHE A 563 -3.22 -4.16 5.23
C PHE A 563 -3.14 -3.76 6.71
N ASP A 564 -3.00 -2.47 7.01
CA ASP A 564 -2.88 -2.01 8.41
C ASP A 564 -4.24 -1.93 9.10
N LEU A 565 -5.29 -1.56 8.35
CA LEU A 565 -6.66 -1.51 8.84
C LEU A 565 -7.20 -2.91 9.17
N ASN A 566 -6.91 -3.91 8.33
CA ASN A 566 -7.29 -5.31 8.60
C ASN A 566 -6.63 -5.84 9.88
N LYS A 567 -5.36 -5.52 10.11
CA LYS A 567 -4.67 -5.94 11.34
C LYS A 567 -5.29 -5.30 12.56
N LEU A 568 -5.55 -3.99 12.51
CA LEU A 568 -6.14 -3.24 13.60
C LEU A 568 -7.52 -3.82 13.96
N LEU A 569 -8.42 -3.96 12.99
CA LEU A 569 -9.77 -4.47 13.21
C LEU A 569 -9.80 -5.92 13.69
N ASN A 570 -8.95 -6.80 13.14
CA ASN A 570 -8.84 -8.18 13.61
C ASN A 570 -8.29 -8.25 15.04
N SER A 571 -7.31 -7.41 15.39
CA SER A 571 -6.80 -7.33 16.76
C SER A 571 -7.85 -6.84 17.75
N PHE A 572 -8.71 -5.90 17.32
CA PHE A 572 -9.84 -5.41 18.09
C PHE A 572 -10.88 -6.51 18.31
N LYS A 573 -11.30 -7.20 17.24
CA LYS A 573 -12.23 -8.33 17.28
C LYS A 573 -11.77 -9.41 18.27
N LEU A 574 -10.51 -9.85 18.16
CA LEU A 574 -9.96 -10.89 19.02
C LEU A 574 -9.92 -10.47 20.50
N SER A 575 -9.47 -9.24 20.78
CA SER A 575 -9.39 -8.68 22.14
C SER A 575 -10.76 -8.59 22.80
N PHE A 576 -11.75 -8.07 22.08
CA PHE A 576 -13.11 -7.92 22.59
C PHE A 576 -13.74 -9.29 22.85
N GLN A 577 -13.59 -10.23 21.90
CA GLN A 577 -14.10 -11.59 22.04
C GLN A 577 -13.52 -12.29 23.28
N GLN A 578 -12.18 -12.28 23.44
CA GLN A 578 -11.51 -12.87 24.61
C GLN A 578 -12.05 -12.31 25.92
N ARG A 579 -12.19 -10.99 26.02
CA ARG A 579 -12.67 -10.34 27.24
C ARG A 579 -14.12 -10.70 27.58
N THR A 580 -14.99 -10.77 26.57
CA THR A 580 -16.40 -11.18 26.78
C THR A 580 -16.50 -12.65 27.16
N GLU A 581 -15.72 -13.54 26.54
CA GLU A 581 -15.72 -14.98 26.83
C GLU A 581 -15.23 -15.29 28.24
N GLU A 582 -14.20 -14.57 28.72
CA GLU A 582 -13.73 -14.67 30.11
C GLU A 582 -14.84 -14.31 31.11
N LEU A 583 -15.58 -13.22 30.87
CA LEU A 583 -16.66 -12.80 31.75
C LEU A 583 -17.87 -13.73 31.69
N VAL A 584 -18.19 -14.27 30.52
CA VAL A 584 -19.24 -15.30 30.37
C VAL A 584 -18.85 -16.55 31.15
N LYS A 585 -17.60 -17.01 31.05
CA LYS A 585 -17.07 -18.15 31.83
C LYS A 585 -17.18 -17.91 33.34
N ASP A 586 -16.73 -16.75 33.82
CA ASP A 586 -16.80 -16.38 35.23
C ASP A 586 -18.25 -16.28 35.72
N GLY A 587 -19.15 -15.73 34.89
CA GLY A 587 -20.57 -15.64 35.17
C GLY A 587 -21.25 -17.02 35.26
N CYS A 588 -20.96 -17.91 34.32
CA CYS A 588 -21.40 -19.32 34.32
C CYS A 588 -20.92 -20.06 35.57
N GLN A 589 -19.65 -19.88 35.96
CA GLN A 589 -19.11 -20.47 37.19
C GLN A 589 -19.82 -19.95 38.44
N THR A 590 -20.09 -18.64 38.49
CA THR A 590 -20.79 -18.00 39.61
C THR A 590 -22.23 -18.52 39.75
N LEU A 591 -22.99 -18.61 38.65
CA LEU A 591 -24.32 -19.20 38.63
C LEU A 591 -24.31 -20.65 39.11
N ASN A 592 -23.33 -21.42 38.64
CA ASN A 592 -23.20 -22.82 39.00
C ASN A 592 -22.78 -23.02 40.46
N ALA A 593 -21.91 -22.17 41.01
CA ALA A 593 -21.47 -22.29 42.39
C ALA A 593 -22.58 -21.92 43.39
N ILE A 594 -23.30 -20.83 43.11
CA ILE A 594 -24.23 -20.22 44.08
C ILE A 594 -25.64 -20.81 43.99
N LYS A 595 -26.21 -20.95 42.79
CA LYS A 595 -27.59 -21.47 42.62
C LYS A 595 -27.63 -22.91 42.16
N PHE A 596 -27.13 -23.20 40.96
CA PHE A 596 -27.38 -24.50 40.34
C PHE A 596 -26.71 -25.65 41.08
N GLY A 597 -25.47 -25.48 41.55
CA GLY A 597 -24.79 -26.50 42.33
C GLY A 597 -25.38 -26.74 43.71
N VAL A 598 -26.02 -25.74 44.33
CA VAL A 598 -26.78 -25.93 45.57
C VAL A 598 -28.08 -26.68 45.29
N GLN A 599 -28.80 -26.31 44.23
CA GLN A 599 -30.05 -26.97 43.84
C GLN A 599 -29.81 -28.42 43.39
N VAL A 600 -28.80 -28.68 42.57
CA VAL A 600 -28.39 -30.02 42.14
C VAL A 600 -28.01 -30.86 43.37
N ARG A 601 -27.21 -30.32 44.30
CA ARG A 601 -26.91 -31.01 45.57
C ARG A 601 -28.17 -31.32 46.38
N SER A 602 -29.11 -30.39 46.48
CA SER A 602 -30.39 -30.62 47.19
C SER A 602 -31.24 -31.69 46.51
N ILE A 603 -31.32 -31.70 45.17
CA ILE A 603 -32.01 -32.73 44.38
C ILE A 603 -31.36 -34.09 44.66
N PHE A 604 -30.02 -34.18 44.58
CA PHE A 604 -29.29 -35.41 44.87
C PHE A 604 -29.52 -35.91 46.31
N GLN A 605 -29.45 -35.04 47.32
CA GLN A 605 -29.71 -35.42 48.72
C GLN A 605 -31.17 -35.85 48.98
N LYS A 606 -32.14 -35.30 48.23
CA LYS A 606 -33.56 -35.65 48.35
C LYS A 606 -33.89 -36.97 47.66
N VAL A 607 -33.31 -37.20 46.48
CA VAL A 607 -33.60 -38.34 45.60
C VAL A 607 -32.77 -39.57 45.97
N PHE A 608 -31.47 -39.41 46.21
CA PHE A 608 -30.56 -40.51 46.50
C PHE A 608 -30.30 -40.60 48.01
N LYS A 609 -31.11 -41.40 48.70
CA LYS A 609 -30.91 -41.71 50.12
C LYS A 609 -30.35 -43.12 50.28
N VAL A 610 -29.36 -43.27 51.17
CA VAL A 610 -28.72 -44.56 51.50
C VAL A 610 -29.72 -45.69 51.82
N PRO A 611 -30.82 -45.46 52.59
CA PRO A 611 -31.77 -46.52 52.94
C PRO A 611 -32.52 -47.14 51.75
N THR A 612 -32.62 -46.43 50.63
CA THR A 612 -33.37 -46.87 49.44
C THR A 612 -32.68 -48.02 48.72
N TYR A 613 -31.35 -48.10 48.81
CA TYR A 613 -30.56 -49.14 48.18
C TYR A 613 -30.13 -50.25 49.16
N THR A 614 -30.48 -50.12 50.44
CA THR A 614 -30.21 -51.14 51.48
C THR A 614 -31.48 -51.86 51.98
N GLY A 615 -32.65 -51.55 51.41
CA GLY A 615 -33.93 -52.18 51.74
C GLY A 615 -34.30 -53.34 50.80
N ASP A 616 -35.31 -54.13 51.17
CA ASP A 616 -35.82 -55.31 50.43
C ASP A 616 -36.68 -54.97 49.19
N SER A 617 -36.69 -53.72 48.73
CA SER A 617 -37.52 -53.30 47.60
C SER A 617 -36.87 -53.59 46.25
N ASP A 618 -37.58 -54.32 45.37
CA ASP A 618 -37.11 -54.71 44.02
C ASP A 618 -37.13 -53.58 42.97
N TYR A 619 -37.59 -52.37 43.30
CA TYR A 619 -37.79 -51.28 42.34
C TYR A 619 -37.35 -49.90 42.86
N SER A 620 -36.53 -49.20 42.08
CA SER A 620 -36.16 -47.80 42.32
C SER A 620 -36.94 -46.90 41.37
N ARG A 621 -37.44 -45.78 41.88
CA ARG A 621 -37.98 -44.68 41.07
C ARG A 621 -37.07 -43.45 41.11
N ASN A 622 -35.86 -43.58 41.66
CA ASN A 622 -34.97 -42.46 41.90
C ASN A 622 -34.45 -41.85 40.59
N GLY A 623 -34.17 -42.66 39.57
CA GLY A 623 -33.83 -42.15 38.23
C GLY A 623 -34.93 -41.26 37.62
N TYR A 624 -36.20 -41.68 37.73
CA TYR A 624 -37.35 -40.91 37.21
C TYR A 624 -37.66 -39.66 38.06
N ALA A 625 -37.50 -39.75 39.39
CA ALA A 625 -37.66 -38.62 40.28
C ALA A 625 -36.59 -37.53 40.05
N TYR A 626 -35.35 -37.95 39.76
CA TYR A 626 -34.29 -37.05 39.31
C TYR A 626 -34.65 -36.42 37.97
N GLU A 627 -35.11 -37.20 37.00
CA GLU A 627 -35.49 -36.70 35.66
C GLU A 627 -36.51 -35.57 35.74
N LEU A 628 -37.57 -35.74 36.54
CA LEU A 628 -38.62 -34.74 36.70
C LEU A 628 -38.10 -33.46 37.37
N GLN A 629 -37.25 -33.58 38.39
CA GLN A 629 -36.69 -32.43 39.11
C GLN A 629 -35.62 -31.69 38.27
N PHE A 630 -34.82 -32.43 37.51
CA PHE A 630 -33.81 -31.87 36.62
C PHE A 630 -34.46 -31.15 35.43
N LYS A 631 -35.46 -31.75 34.78
CA LYS A 631 -36.23 -31.09 33.71
C LYS A 631 -36.93 -29.82 34.20
N ARG A 632 -37.43 -29.80 35.44
CA ARG A 632 -38.00 -28.60 36.07
C ARG A 632 -36.97 -27.49 36.30
N LEU A 633 -35.73 -27.85 36.66
CA LEU A 633 -34.63 -26.92 36.84
C LEU A 633 -34.10 -26.36 35.52
N MET A 634 -34.08 -27.18 34.47
CA MET A 634 -33.58 -26.81 33.14
C MET A 634 -34.55 -25.97 32.30
N LYS A 635 -35.87 -26.12 32.51
CA LYS A 635 -36.90 -25.40 31.75
C LYS A 635 -36.71 -23.86 31.70
N PRO A 636 -36.51 -23.14 32.82
CA PRO A 636 -36.29 -21.69 32.78
C PRO A 636 -34.95 -21.30 32.15
N LEU A 637 -33.93 -22.17 32.22
CA LEU A 637 -32.62 -21.92 31.60
C LEU A 637 -32.70 -22.00 30.07
N LEU A 638 -33.39 -23.01 29.55
CA LEU A 638 -33.63 -23.19 28.11
C LEU A 638 -34.46 -22.06 27.50
N GLN A 639 -35.24 -21.35 28.33
CA GLN A 639 -36.02 -20.21 27.91
C GLN A 639 -35.20 -18.92 27.92
N ILE A 640 -34.43 -18.66 28.98
CA ILE A 640 -33.80 -17.34 29.15
C ILE A 640 -32.41 -17.28 28.50
N LEU A 641 -31.61 -18.35 28.54
CA LEU A 641 -30.19 -18.27 28.15
C LEU A 641 -29.95 -18.51 26.65
N HIS A 642 -28.96 -17.79 26.12
CA HIS A 642 -28.40 -18.05 24.80
C HIS A 642 -27.77 -19.47 24.74
N PRO A 643 -27.92 -20.22 23.62
CA PRO A 643 -27.51 -21.63 23.53
C PRO A 643 -26.02 -21.88 23.78
N VAL A 644 -25.15 -20.93 23.42
CA VAL A 644 -23.70 -21.02 23.69
C VAL A 644 -23.44 -21.02 25.21
N ILE A 645 -24.08 -20.11 25.93
CA ILE A 645 -23.96 -19.98 27.39
C ILE A 645 -24.58 -21.20 28.07
N LEU A 646 -25.72 -21.66 27.56
CA LEU A 646 -26.40 -22.84 28.06
C LEU A 646 -25.53 -24.10 27.95
N ASN A 647 -24.82 -24.29 26.83
CA ASN A 647 -23.91 -25.43 26.66
C ASN A 647 -22.72 -25.37 27.64
N GLU A 648 -22.17 -24.18 27.88
CA GLU A 648 -21.09 -23.99 28.84
C GLU A 648 -21.55 -24.25 30.28
N LEU A 649 -22.71 -23.72 30.66
CA LEU A 649 -23.33 -23.95 31.96
C LEU A 649 -23.67 -25.44 32.15
N LEU A 650 -24.26 -26.10 31.15
CA LEU A 650 -24.54 -27.53 31.16
C LEU A 650 -23.28 -28.37 31.39
N THR A 651 -22.16 -28.00 30.76
CA THR A 651 -20.87 -28.68 30.98
C THR A 651 -20.43 -28.59 32.43
N LEU A 652 -20.61 -27.43 33.07
CA LEU A 652 -20.28 -27.24 34.48
C LEU A 652 -21.26 -27.97 35.42
N ILE A 653 -22.54 -28.01 35.09
CA ILE A 653 -23.57 -28.75 35.84
C ILE A 653 -23.27 -30.26 35.77
N CYS A 654 -23.03 -30.82 34.58
CA CYS A 654 -22.72 -32.24 34.40
C CYS A 654 -21.48 -32.67 35.19
N LYS A 655 -20.43 -31.84 35.24
CA LYS A 655 -19.25 -32.10 36.10
C LYS A 655 -19.61 -32.16 37.58
N GLN A 656 -20.48 -31.27 38.06
CA GLN A 656 -20.93 -31.30 39.45
C GLN A 656 -21.83 -32.51 39.76
N VAL A 657 -22.73 -32.87 38.85
CA VAL A 657 -23.57 -34.07 38.93
C VAL A 657 -22.68 -35.30 39.04
N ALA A 658 -21.66 -35.43 38.17
CA ALA A 658 -20.68 -36.53 38.23
C ALA A 658 -19.99 -36.59 39.61
N LEU A 659 -19.51 -35.46 40.14
CA LEU A 659 -18.91 -35.40 41.48
C LEU A 659 -19.87 -35.79 42.62
N GLN A 660 -21.16 -35.47 42.52
CA GLN A 660 -22.14 -35.93 43.51
C GLN A 660 -22.38 -37.43 43.43
N ILE A 661 -22.43 -37.98 42.22
CA ILE A 661 -22.55 -39.44 42.02
C ILE A 661 -21.31 -40.14 42.54
N GLU A 662 -20.10 -39.64 42.28
CA GLU A 662 -18.86 -40.20 42.84
C GLU A 662 -18.93 -40.24 44.38
N LYS A 663 -19.28 -39.12 45.02
CA LYS A 663 -19.43 -39.05 46.49
C LYS A 663 -20.48 -40.01 47.02
N PHE A 664 -21.59 -40.18 46.29
CA PHE A 664 -22.63 -41.12 46.65
C PHE A 664 -22.15 -42.57 46.55
N ILE A 665 -21.46 -42.95 45.47
CA ILE A 665 -20.87 -44.29 45.31
C ILE A 665 -19.90 -44.60 46.47
N TRP A 666 -19.02 -43.66 46.82
CA TRP A 666 -18.11 -43.81 47.97
C TRP A 666 -18.85 -43.94 49.32
N SER A 667 -20.03 -43.33 49.47
CA SER A 667 -20.83 -43.48 50.70
C SER A 667 -21.47 -44.87 50.86
N LEU A 668 -21.52 -45.66 49.78
CA LEU A 668 -22.17 -46.98 49.73
C LEU A 668 -21.19 -48.16 49.87
N GLU A 669 -19.89 -47.87 50.03
CA GLU A 669 -18.72 -48.79 49.96
C GLU A 669 -18.69 -49.93 51.00
N SER A 670 -19.78 -50.25 51.71
CA SER A 670 -19.75 -51.31 52.73
C SER A 670 -20.98 -52.21 52.87
N LYS A 671 -22.08 -52.02 52.12
CA LYS A 671 -23.31 -52.83 52.28
C LYS A 671 -24.21 -52.88 51.04
N MET A 672 -23.75 -53.44 49.92
CA MET A 672 -24.61 -53.66 48.74
C MET A 672 -24.62 -55.14 48.33
N SER A 673 -25.79 -55.63 47.95
CA SER A 673 -25.99 -56.93 47.30
C SER A 673 -25.93 -56.77 45.77
N THR A 674 -25.60 -57.82 45.03
CA THR A 674 -25.50 -57.80 43.55
C THR A 674 -26.75 -57.22 42.86
N LYS A 675 -27.94 -57.51 43.40
CA LYS A 675 -29.21 -56.94 42.90
C LYS A 675 -29.32 -55.42 43.11
N GLN A 676 -28.75 -54.90 44.19
CA GLN A 676 -28.77 -53.47 44.54
C GLN A 676 -27.77 -52.67 43.70
N VAL A 677 -26.64 -53.29 43.32
CA VAL A 677 -25.66 -52.70 42.39
C VAL A 677 -26.24 -52.52 40.99
N ILE A 678 -26.96 -53.52 40.46
CA ILE A 678 -27.62 -53.44 39.14
C ILE A 678 -28.74 -52.36 39.15
N MET A 679 -29.46 -52.22 40.26
CA MET A 679 -30.48 -51.18 40.45
C MET A 679 -29.86 -49.77 40.46
N LEU A 680 -28.72 -49.61 41.15
CA LEU A 680 -27.95 -48.37 41.19
C LEU A 680 -27.39 -48.00 39.82
N GLU A 681 -26.88 -48.98 39.07
CA GLU A 681 -26.40 -48.80 37.70
C GLU A 681 -27.52 -48.29 36.78
N LYS A 682 -28.72 -48.88 36.85
CA LYS A 682 -29.87 -48.45 36.06
C LYS A 682 -30.30 -47.02 36.37
N ASP A 683 -30.31 -46.64 37.65
CA ASP A 683 -30.64 -45.27 38.07
C ASP A 683 -29.58 -44.26 37.64
N ILE A 684 -28.28 -44.58 37.78
CA ILE A 684 -27.20 -43.68 37.37
C ILE A 684 -27.14 -43.54 35.85
N ASN A 685 -27.37 -44.62 35.09
CA ASN A 685 -27.46 -44.54 33.63
C ASN A 685 -28.67 -43.69 33.18
N ALA A 686 -29.78 -43.72 33.92
CA ALA A 686 -30.91 -42.79 33.71
C ALA A 686 -30.55 -41.34 34.04
N VAL A 687 -29.76 -41.09 35.09
CA VAL A 687 -29.25 -39.74 35.41
C VAL A 687 -28.30 -39.23 34.31
N ILE A 688 -27.42 -40.08 33.81
CA ILE A 688 -26.47 -39.76 32.74
C ILE A 688 -27.21 -39.47 31.43
N SER A 689 -28.24 -40.26 31.10
CA SER A 689 -29.02 -40.07 29.87
C SER A 689 -29.78 -38.75 29.88
N VAL A 690 -30.41 -38.40 31.01
CA VAL A 690 -31.17 -37.15 31.18
C VAL A 690 -30.25 -35.93 31.23
N SER A 691 -29.12 -36.03 31.94
CA SER A 691 -28.18 -34.91 32.05
C SER A 691 -27.41 -34.65 30.73
N SER A 692 -27.32 -35.65 29.85
CA SER A 692 -26.63 -35.57 28.55
C SER A 692 -27.60 -35.55 27.36
N GLU A 693 -28.89 -35.29 27.58
CA GLU A 693 -29.93 -35.32 26.53
C GLU A 693 -29.67 -34.27 25.43
N SER A 694 -29.07 -33.13 25.77
CA SER A 694 -28.84 -32.01 24.85
C SER A 694 -27.55 -32.11 24.03
N ASN A 695 -26.51 -32.80 24.52
CA ASN A 695 -25.19 -32.89 23.86
C ASN A 695 -24.46 -34.19 24.25
N TYR A 696 -24.10 -35.01 23.26
CA TYR A 696 -23.38 -36.27 23.48
C TYR A 696 -21.98 -36.06 24.08
N SER A 697 -21.34 -34.92 23.79
CA SER A 697 -20.03 -34.55 24.34
C SER A 697 -20.02 -34.44 25.87
N LEU A 698 -21.17 -34.17 26.50
CA LEU A 698 -21.31 -34.06 27.95
C LEU A 698 -21.13 -35.42 28.66
N ARG A 699 -21.36 -36.55 27.97
CA ARG A 699 -21.18 -37.90 28.53
C ARG A 699 -19.76 -38.16 28.99
N LYS A 700 -18.76 -37.56 28.33
CA LYS A 700 -17.35 -37.65 28.73
C LYS A 700 -17.09 -37.21 30.18
N SER A 701 -17.93 -36.32 30.71
CA SER A 701 -17.82 -35.88 32.11
C SER A 701 -18.16 -36.99 33.11
N PHE A 702 -18.82 -38.06 32.66
CA PHE A 702 -19.26 -39.19 33.48
C PHE A 702 -18.41 -40.46 33.27
N ASP A 703 -17.37 -40.44 32.42
CA ASP A 703 -16.56 -41.62 32.12
C ASP A 703 -15.97 -42.27 33.38
N LYS A 704 -15.50 -41.44 34.33
CA LYS A 704 -14.98 -41.90 35.62
C LYS A 704 -16.06 -42.55 36.50
N VAL A 705 -17.28 -42.02 36.46
CA VAL A 705 -18.44 -42.59 37.18
C VAL A 705 -18.84 -43.93 36.56
N SER A 706 -18.87 -44.03 35.23
CA SER A 706 -19.14 -45.28 34.53
C SER A 706 -18.07 -46.33 34.82
N GLN A 707 -16.78 -45.96 34.83
CA GLN A 707 -15.68 -46.85 35.23
C GLN A 707 -15.82 -47.32 36.68
N MET A 708 -16.16 -46.43 37.61
CA MET A 708 -16.41 -46.80 39.00
C MET A 708 -17.57 -47.80 39.14
N LEU A 709 -18.64 -47.66 38.35
CA LEU A 709 -19.75 -48.61 38.34
C LEU A 709 -19.35 -49.97 37.78
N THR A 710 -18.59 -50.02 36.69
CA THR A 710 -18.08 -51.28 36.12
C THR A 710 -17.24 -52.05 37.13
N VAL A 711 -16.31 -51.37 37.83
CA VAL A 711 -15.48 -51.99 38.86
C VAL A 711 -16.33 -52.52 40.02
N LEU A 712 -17.37 -51.79 40.43
CA LEU A 712 -18.25 -52.21 41.53
C LEU A 712 -19.01 -53.50 41.18
N ILE A 713 -19.46 -53.63 39.94
CA ILE A 713 -20.14 -54.84 39.41
C ILE A 713 -19.16 -56.03 39.36
N GLU A 714 -17.94 -55.83 38.84
CA GLU A 714 -16.92 -56.89 38.73
C GLU A 714 -16.40 -57.36 40.11
N SER A 715 -16.33 -56.46 41.09
CA SER A 715 -15.82 -56.77 42.43
C SER A 715 -16.77 -57.63 43.29
N ASP A 716 -18.09 -57.60 43.02
CA ASP A 716 -19.07 -58.42 43.75
C ASP A 716 -19.26 -59.82 43.13
N GLU A 717 -18.91 -60.03 41.86
CA GLU A 717 -18.94 -61.37 41.23
C GLU A 717 -17.81 -62.29 41.73
N SER A 718 -16.76 -61.74 42.36
CA SER A 718 -15.55 -62.48 42.77
C SER A 718 -15.46 -62.88 44.26
N ASN A 719 -16.61 -62.99 44.93
CA ASN A 719 -16.88 -63.57 46.27
C ASN A 719 -16.71 -62.68 47.51
N ALA A 720 -17.61 -62.96 48.46
CA ALA A 720 -17.60 -62.58 49.87
C ALA A 720 -16.23 -62.81 50.56
N SER A 721 -15.33 -61.84 50.46
CA SER A 721 -14.32 -61.58 51.50
C SER A 721 -13.68 -60.21 51.29
N LYS A 722 -14.11 -59.26 52.13
CA LYS A 722 -13.33 -58.12 52.65
C LYS A 722 -12.33 -57.48 51.67
N LEU A 723 -12.79 -56.49 50.91
CA LEU A 723 -11.89 -55.46 50.35
C LEU A 723 -11.19 -54.74 51.50
N THR A 724 -9.88 -54.95 51.65
CA THR A 724 -9.05 -54.18 52.58
C THR A 724 -8.47 -52.96 51.87
N LYS A 725 -8.34 -51.86 52.62
CA LYS A 725 -7.75 -50.55 52.24
C LYS A 725 -6.47 -50.59 51.37
N SER A 726 -5.79 -51.73 51.30
CA SER A 726 -4.57 -51.98 50.52
C SER A 726 -4.80 -51.99 49.01
N GLU A 727 -5.93 -52.50 48.52
CA GLU A 727 -6.17 -52.66 47.08
C GLU A 727 -6.72 -51.39 46.43
N ILE A 728 -7.48 -50.59 47.17
CA ILE A 728 -7.97 -49.26 46.76
C ILE A 728 -6.81 -48.26 46.60
N SER A 729 -5.75 -48.38 47.42
CA SER A 729 -4.55 -47.55 47.28
C SER A 729 -3.71 -47.89 46.04
N LYS A 730 -3.81 -49.13 45.52
CA LYS A 730 -3.14 -49.53 44.27
C LYS A 730 -3.88 -49.01 43.03
N LEU A 731 -5.20 -48.90 43.07
CA LEU A 731 -6.00 -48.32 41.98
C LEU A 731 -5.95 -46.79 41.95
N GLN A 732 -5.84 -46.10 43.09
CA GLN A 732 -5.58 -44.66 43.13
C GLN A 732 -4.26 -44.28 42.46
N LYS A 733 -3.23 -45.13 42.52
CA LYS A 733 -1.96 -44.92 41.80
C LYS A 733 -2.03 -45.19 40.31
N PHE A 734 -3.04 -45.92 39.83
CA PHE A 734 -3.22 -46.20 38.40
C PHE A 734 -4.06 -45.13 37.70
N VAL A 735 -4.95 -44.45 38.43
CA VAL A 735 -5.82 -43.37 37.91
C VAL A 735 -5.15 -41.99 37.94
N GLN A 736 -4.02 -41.83 38.66
CA GLN A 736 -3.27 -40.57 38.72
C GLN A 736 -2.18 -40.42 37.64
N LYS A 737 -2.19 -41.28 36.61
CA LYS A 737 -1.23 -41.27 35.51
C LYS A 737 -1.88 -40.95 34.18
#